data_AF-A0AAV2PGI9-F1
#
_entry.id   AF-A0AAV2PGI9-F1
#
_cell.length_a   1.000
_cell.length_b   1.000
_cell.length_c   1.000
_cell.angle_alpha   90.00
_cell.angle_beta   90.00
_cell.angle_gamma   90.00
#
_symmetry.space_group_name_H-M   'P 1'
#
loop_
_entity.id
_entity.type
_entity.pdbx_description
1 polymer ?
#
loop_
_entity_poly.entity_id
_entity_poly.type
_entity_poly.pdbx_seq_one_letter_code
_entity_poly.pdbx_strand_id
1 'polypeptide(L)'
;IEGARGILQGTSALLLCFDESEVRKIIRECKKVLDYLAVAEVIETMEDLVQFVKDLSPCLTRITKIFITQQPMTKQINKYVLMDYEGVKVHRSILICHHDIDAKIFLLLGKNVDINHGEAKRVLVGRMTEEINEVIRVLQLTTYDEEEWDADNLTAMKKALSAIDSRAQAAHDWLLDPTALRGGLGEKSLRQILDHAQKVADRSLPPDRDAIRKLTGDIASMTDALCELRSEGKGVSPQGQSLARSIGEKLNELSGAISNAVNNVERSGVQQPAHTVAGRLEQAQRWLNNPSMDDKGLGQQAIALIVEEGKKVASGLTGGAKTGILATCDEVDTLSQQLSEMCRRGQGNTPQAQNIARMLSGKLQELKSKIQTAVVDRVVEDFVDIVTPLKHFTDSVLAPEGTPGRDQNFENRAQNLSQFSGRAAKTARMVAAGNSGGNKKVAEALLSSAGQVESLTPQLIAAGRIRMTYPGNKAADEHFENLRRQYAESIQKVRDLADEATDSAAFIKASETLIKGHTNNCEASISTNEPQSMVDNTSAIARLANRVLMVAKQEAENSEDPGFVSKVNYASDMLQGSVTPMVQDAKNVAVAPQDHNAVSRWRSSNAALLNAVGEVRRAVMVYPEEEPIVPPPPNMANLTLNAAPPRPPQPVQPPQPVKSPIDIDDEIFKLDFNKIFEQPEKPIASPQPKIIQPQRDSAPAPPRPPLPGGESAPPRPPPPETDDEDETVFNEAPQPNQPIMVITY
;
A
#
# COMPACT_ATOMS: atom_id res chain seq x y z
N ILE A 1 22.41 -34.37 25.01
CA ILE A 1 21.94 -33.70 23.77
C ILE A 1 20.46 -34.02 23.53
N GLU A 2 20.06 -35.29 23.46
CA GLU A 2 18.65 -35.67 23.26
C GLU A 2 17.70 -35.16 24.35
N GLY A 3 18.11 -35.22 25.63
CA GLY A 3 17.33 -34.63 26.73
C GLY A 3 17.14 -33.11 26.61
N ALA A 4 18.17 -32.38 26.18
CA ALA A 4 18.06 -30.94 25.95
C ALA A 4 17.16 -30.61 24.75
N ARG A 5 17.23 -31.41 23.68
CA ARG A 5 16.31 -31.34 22.53
C ARG A 5 14.87 -31.59 22.95
N GLY A 6 14.63 -32.60 23.79
CA GLY A 6 13.31 -32.91 24.33
C GLY A 6 12.72 -31.77 25.17
N ILE A 7 13.52 -31.14 26.02
CA ILE A 7 13.09 -29.98 26.82
C ILE A 7 12.73 -28.79 25.92
N LEU A 8 13.57 -28.48 24.93
CA LEU A 8 13.30 -27.37 24.00
C LEU A 8 12.06 -27.63 23.14
N GLN A 9 11.91 -28.85 22.60
CA GLN A 9 10.74 -29.23 21.81
C GLN A 9 9.47 -29.23 22.64
N GLY A 10 9.51 -29.78 23.86
CA GLY A 10 8.37 -29.80 24.77
C GLY A 10 7.94 -28.39 25.20
N THR A 11 8.90 -27.52 25.51
CA THR A 11 8.61 -26.12 25.89
C THR A 11 8.05 -25.34 24.70
N SER A 12 8.61 -25.50 23.50
CA SER A 12 8.09 -24.89 22.27
C SER A 12 6.66 -25.33 21.96
N ALA A 13 6.38 -26.64 22.02
CA ALA A 13 5.04 -27.17 21.79
C ALA A 13 4.02 -26.67 22.83
N LEU A 14 4.41 -26.58 24.10
CA LEU A 14 3.54 -26.05 25.16
C LEU A 14 3.19 -24.57 24.94
N LEU A 15 4.19 -23.75 24.58
CA LEU A 15 3.99 -22.33 24.28
C LEU A 15 3.13 -22.13 23.03
N LEU A 16 3.34 -22.93 21.98
CA LEU A 16 2.52 -22.91 20.77
C LEU A 16 1.06 -23.28 21.07
N CYS A 17 0.81 -24.32 21.87
CA CYS A 17 -0.56 -24.69 22.26
C CYS A 17 -1.27 -23.57 23.03
N PHE A 18 -0.55 -22.84 23.88
CA PHE A 18 -1.09 -21.70 24.62
C PHE A 18 -1.41 -20.54 23.66
N ASP A 19 -0.48 -20.18 22.78
CA ASP A 19 -0.65 -19.13 21.77
C ASP A 19 -1.82 -19.44 20.82
N GLU A 20 -1.90 -20.65 20.30
CA GLU A 20 -3.04 -21.11 19.48
C GLU A 20 -4.38 -21.02 20.23
N SER A 21 -4.39 -21.24 21.54
CA SER A 21 -5.60 -21.13 22.36
C SER A 21 -6.10 -19.69 22.46
N GLU A 22 -5.17 -18.72 22.55
CA GLU A 22 -5.48 -17.28 22.54
C GLU A 22 -5.92 -16.84 21.15
N VAL A 23 -5.22 -17.27 20.09
CA VAL A 23 -5.61 -17.05 18.69
C VAL A 23 -7.02 -17.59 18.39
N ARG A 24 -7.37 -18.79 18.87
CA ARG A 24 -8.73 -19.35 18.73
C ARG A 24 -9.81 -18.53 19.45
N LYS A 25 -9.48 -17.82 20.53
CA LYS A 25 -10.43 -16.88 21.18
C LYS A 25 -10.65 -15.67 20.30
N ILE A 26 -9.60 -15.11 19.70
CA ILE A 26 -9.70 -13.95 18.80
C ILE A 26 -10.51 -14.28 17.55
N ILE A 27 -10.21 -15.41 16.90
CA ILE A 27 -10.91 -15.85 15.70
C ILE A 27 -12.41 -16.07 15.96
N ARG A 28 -12.79 -16.55 17.15
CA ARG A 28 -14.20 -16.66 17.54
C ARG A 28 -14.90 -15.30 17.55
N GLU A 29 -14.24 -14.26 18.06
CA GLU A 29 -14.79 -12.90 18.03
C GLU A 29 -14.83 -12.32 16.60
N CYS A 30 -13.82 -12.58 15.77
CA CYS A 30 -13.84 -12.21 14.35
C CYS A 30 -14.98 -12.89 13.58
N LYS A 31 -15.23 -14.18 13.83
CA LYS A 31 -16.36 -14.91 13.22
C LYS A 31 -17.72 -14.35 13.65
N LYS A 32 -17.88 -13.96 14.92
CA LYS A 32 -19.10 -13.26 15.36
C LYS A 32 -19.32 -11.97 14.58
N VAL A 33 -18.26 -11.20 14.31
CA VAL A 33 -18.35 -9.99 13.47
C VAL A 33 -18.81 -10.34 12.05
N LEU A 34 -18.26 -11.40 11.44
CA LEU A 34 -18.71 -11.87 10.12
C LEU A 34 -20.18 -12.29 10.12
N ASP A 35 -20.63 -12.99 11.16
CA ASP A 35 -22.02 -13.42 11.32
C ASP A 35 -22.95 -12.20 11.44
N TYR A 36 -22.56 -11.17 12.20
CA TYR A 36 -23.31 -9.91 12.25
C TYR A 36 -23.31 -9.21 10.90
N LEU A 37 -22.16 -9.08 10.22
CA LEU A 37 -22.06 -8.43 8.90
C LEU A 37 -22.96 -9.10 7.85
N ALA A 38 -23.16 -10.42 7.92
CA ALA A 38 -24.10 -11.13 7.04
C ALA A 38 -25.57 -10.70 7.25
N VAL A 39 -25.93 -10.29 8.46
CA VAL A 39 -27.28 -9.77 8.79
C VAL A 39 -27.42 -8.29 8.38
N ALA A 40 -26.33 -7.59 8.04
CA ALA A 40 -26.39 -6.18 7.69
C ALA A 40 -27.31 -5.91 6.49
N GLU A 41 -27.36 -6.79 5.48
CA GLU A 41 -28.20 -6.59 4.29
C GLU A 41 -29.71 -6.55 4.60
N VAL A 42 -30.17 -7.22 5.66
CA VAL A 42 -31.60 -7.35 6.00
C VAL A 42 -32.11 -6.32 7.03
N ILE A 43 -31.23 -5.41 7.47
CA ILE A 43 -31.61 -4.33 8.39
C ILE A 43 -32.38 -3.25 7.61
N GLU A 44 -33.65 -3.10 7.94
CA GLU A 44 -34.58 -2.15 7.30
C GLU A 44 -35.08 -1.05 8.25
N THR A 45 -34.89 -1.19 9.58
CA THR A 45 -35.42 -0.25 10.58
C THR A 45 -34.33 0.39 11.44
N MET A 46 -34.63 1.58 11.99
CA MET A 46 -33.73 2.28 12.92
C MET A 46 -33.53 1.52 14.23
N GLU A 47 -34.55 0.81 14.69
CA GLU A 47 -34.49 0.00 15.92
C GLU A 47 -33.55 -1.21 15.73
N ASP A 48 -33.71 -1.92 14.61
CA ASP A 48 -32.83 -3.04 14.23
C ASP A 48 -31.39 -2.56 14.00
N LEU A 49 -31.21 -1.34 13.44
CA LEU A 49 -29.89 -0.74 13.29
C LEU A 49 -29.24 -0.44 14.65
N VAL A 50 -29.97 0.22 15.56
CA VAL A 50 -29.44 0.52 16.90
C VAL A 50 -29.05 -0.77 17.61
N GLN A 51 -29.85 -1.83 17.48
CA GLN A 51 -29.55 -3.13 18.04
C GLN A 51 -28.32 -3.77 17.37
N PHE A 52 -28.25 -3.76 16.04
CA PHE A 52 -27.09 -4.23 15.29
C PHE A 52 -25.79 -3.52 15.69
N VAL A 53 -25.82 -2.20 15.87
CA VAL A 53 -24.64 -1.43 16.33
C VAL A 53 -24.30 -1.77 17.77
N LYS A 54 -25.29 -1.94 18.66
CA LYS A 54 -25.07 -2.36 20.06
C LYS A 54 -24.43 -3.75 20.14
N ASP A 55 -24.75 -4.64 19.20
CA ASP A 55 -24.22 -6.01 19.18
C ASP A 55 -22.85 -6.09 18.50
N LEU A 56 -22.65 -5.32 17.42
CA LEU A 56 -21.40 -5.29 16.65
C LEU A 56 -20.28 -4.51 17.37
N SER A 57 -20.61 -3.42 18.06
CA SER A 57 -19.62 -2.52 18.65
C SER A 57 -18.75 -3.17 19.72
N PRO A 58 -19.30 -3.91 20.70
CA PRO A 58 -18.50 -4.61 21.70
C PRO A 58 -17.58 -5.66 21.09
N CYS A 59 -18.03 -6.37 20.05
CA CYS A 59 -17.22 -7.34 19.32
C CYS A 59 -16.03 -6.68 18.63
N LEU A 60 -16.26 -5.57 17.90
CA LEU A 60 -15.18 -4.82 17.25
C LEU A 60 -14.20 -4.21 18.26
N THR A 61 -14.68 -3.63 19.36
CA THR A 61 -13.82 -3.11 20.44
C THR A 61 -13.01 -4.21 21.11
N ARG A 62 -13.58 -5.41 21.29
CA ARG A 62 -12.87 -6.55 21.87
C ARG A 62 -11.78 -7.04 20.93
N ILE A 63 -12.05 -7.14 19.62
CA ILE A 63 -11.02 -7.43 18.61
C ILE A 63 -9.91 -6.37 18.68
N THR A 64 -10.26 -5.06 18.68
CA THR A 64 -9.29 -3.96 18.78
C THR A 64 -8.42 -4.09 20.03
N LYS A 65 -9.04 -4.34 21.19
CA LYS A 65 -8.33 -4.40 22.47
C LYS A 65 -7.39 -5.60 22.51
N ILE A 66 -7.82 -6.78 22.07
CA ILE A 66 -6.97 -7.97 22.08
C ILE A 66 -5.78 -7.77 21.14
N PHE A 67 -6.02 -7.14 20.00
CA PHE A 67 -5.01 -6.86 18.99
C PHE A 67 -3.95 -5.83 19.44
N ILE A 68 -4.37 -4.75 20.12
CA ILE A 68 -3.46 -3.79 20.77
C ILE A 68 -2.67 -4.47 21.89
N THR A 69 -3.32 -5.33 22.67
CA THR A 69 -2.70 -6.01 23.82
C THR A 69 -1.71 -7.09 23.38
N GLN A 70 -1.91 -7.69 22.20
CA GLN A 70 -1.04 -8.73 21.61
C GLN A 70 -0.01 -8.17 20.62
N GLN A 71 0.01 -6.85 20.36
CA GLN A 71 1.05 -6.18 19.56
C GLN A 71 2.50 -6.55 19.94
N PRO A 72 2.88 -6.69 21.24
CA PRO A 72 4.24 -7.06 21.60
C PRO A 72 4.57 -8.55 21.39
N MET A 73 3.57 -9.42 21.15
CA MET A 73 3.75 -10.88 21.04
C MET A 73 3.71 -11.41 19.60
N THR A 74 3.21 -10.64 18.65
CA THR A 74 3.29 -10.97 17.22
C THR A 74 4.53 -10.35 16.55
N LYS A 75 5.33 -11.20 15.87
CA LYS A 75 6.58 -10.83 15.20
C LYS A 75 6.42 -9.62 14.26
N GLN A 76 7.49 -8.87 14.06
CA GLN A 76 7.64 -7.53 13.44
C GLN A 76 6.88 -7.25 12.13
N ILE A 77 6.44 -8.28 11.38
CA ILE A 77 5.69 -8.18 10.12
C ILE A 77 4.17 -8.22 10.31
N ASN A 78 3.66 -8.94 11.31
CA ASN A 78 2.23 -8.89 11.65
C ASN A 78 1.82 -7.44 11.92
N LYS A 79 2.72 -6.61 12.47
CA LYS A 79 2.51 -5.18 12.68
C LYS A 79 1.99 -4.41 11.44
N TYR A 80 2.33 -4.79 10.22
CA TYR A 80 1.94 -4.06 9.00
C TYR A 80 0.55 -4.43 8.48
N VAL A 81 0.21 -5.72 8.36
CA VAL A 81 -1.18 -6.13 8.05
C VAL A 81 -2.11 -5.74 9.20
N LEU A 82 -1.59 -5.82 10.43
CA LEU A 82 -2.31 -5.35 11.60
C LEU A 82 -2.45 -3.81 11.63
N MET A 83 -1.58 -3.03 10.96
CA MET A 83 -1.72 -1.56 10.82
C MET A 83 -2.83 -1.17 9.84
N ASP A 84 -3.25 -2.05 8.92
CA ASP A 84 -4.41 -1.82 8.04
C ASP A 84 -5.75 -1.97 8.80
N TYR A 85 -5.71 -2.38 10.08
CA TYR A 85 -6.88 -2.42 10.98
C TYR A 85 -7.48 -1.03 11.28
N GLU A 86 -6.74 0.06 11.04
CA GLU A 86 -7.31 1.41 10.93
C GLU A 86 -8.54 1.40 10.01
N GLY A 87 -8.45 0.65 8.90
CA GLY A 87 -9.55 0.39 7.97
C GLY A 87 -10.80 -0.14 8.67
N VAL A 88 -10.72 -1.14 9.55
CA VAL A 88 -11.91 -1.73 10.21
C VAL A 88 -12.63 -0.73 11.11
N LYS A 89 -11.89 0.11 11.86
CA LYS A 89 -12.49 1.17 12.70
C LYS A 89 -13.18 2.24 11.85
N VAL A 90 -12.54 2.57 10.74
CA VAL A 90 -13.02 3.53 9.77
C VAL A 90 -14.27 3.00 9.06
N HIS A 91 -14.24 1.76 8.55
CA HIS A 91 -15.38 1.09 7.92
C HIS A 91 -16.55 0.88 8.88
N ARG A 92 -16.30 0.59 10.17
CA ARG A 92 -17.37 0.57 11.20
C ARG A 92 -18.08 1.91 11.29
N SER A 93 -17.32 3.00 11.33
CA SER A 93 -17.88 4.35 11.44
C SER A 93 -18.67 4.72 10.17
N ILE A 94 -18.16 4.34 9.00
CA ILE A 94 -18.86 4.49 7.73
C ILE A 94 -20.15 3.67 7.68
N LEU A 95 -20.14 2.42 8.16
CA LEU A 95 -21.30 1.52 8.15
C LEU A 95 -22.42 2.07 9.04
N ILE A 96 -22.07 2.56 10.24
CA ILE A 96 -23.02 3.22 11.16
C ILE A 96 -23.67 4.41 10.46
N CYS A 97 -22.88 5.29 9.83
CA CYS A 97 -23.43 6.45 9.12
C CYS A 97 -24.30 6.04 7.93
N HIS A 98 -23.90 5.04 7.12
CA HIS A 98 -24.69 4.54 5.99
C HIS A 98 -26.08 4.06 6.41
N HIS A 99 -26.15 3.22 7.44
CA HIS A 99 -27.43 2.70 7.89
C HIS A 99 -28.32 3.78 8.53
N ASP A 100 -27.75 4.77 9.23
CA ASP A 100 -28.52 5.91 9.77
C ASP A 100 -29.12 6.76 8.63
N ILE A 101 -28.37 6.92 7.53
CA ILE A 101 -28.86 7.55 6.30
C ILE A 101 -30.01 6.74 5.69
N ASP A 102 -29.81 5.43 5.46
CA ASP A 102 -30.82 4.55 4.86
C ASP A 102 -32.14 4.59 5.63
N ALA A 103 -32.07 4.51 6.97
CA ALA A 103 -33.24 4.57 7.84
C ALA A 103 -33.96 5.92 7.76
N LYS A 104 -33.22 7.05 7.75
CA LYS A 104 -33.79 8.40 7.59
C LYS A 104 -34.44 8.59 6.22
N ILE A 105 -33.82 8.11 5.15
CA ILE A 105 -34.36 8.18 3.79
C ILE A 105 -35.64 7.35 3.65
N PHE A 106 -35.62 6.11 4.15
CA PHE A 106 -36.78 5.21 4.13
C PHE A 106 -37.99 5.81 4.83
N LEU A 107 -37.78 6.45 5.99
CA LEU A 107 -38.82 7.16 6.75
C LEU A 107 -39.37 8.39 6.03
N LEU A 108 -38.55 9.09 5.26
CA LEU A 108 -38.94 10.32 4.54
C LEU A 108 -39.68 10.05 3.23
N LEU A 109 -39.41 8.93 2.55
CA LEU A 109 -39.86 8.72 1.16
C LEU A 109 -40.74 7.50 0.91
N GLY A 110 -41.01 6.65 1.89
CA GLY A 110 -41.95 5.53 1.72
C GLY A 110 -41.54 4.55 0.61
N LYS A 111 -40.73 3.56 0.98
CA LYS A 111 -40.39 2.31 0.24
C LYS A 111 -39.80 2.41 -1.19
N ASN A 112 -39.74 3.56 -1.85
CA ASN A 112 -39.21 3.65 -3.22
C ASN A 112 -37.97 4.54 -3.30
N VAL A 113 -36.82 4.07 -2.79
CA VAL A 113 -35.55 4.77 -3.01
C VAL A 113 -34.44 3.81 -3.49
N ASP A 114 -33.89 4.21 -4.64
CA ASP A 114 -32.79 3.73 -5.49
C ASP A 114 -31.86 2.56 -5.10
N ILE A 115 -31.62 1.72 -6.12
CA ILE A 115 -30.66 0.60 -6.24
C ILE A 115 -29.24 0.99 -5.79
N ASN A 116 -28.84 2.25 -5.91
CA ASN A 116 -27.49 2.73 -5.60
C ASN A 116 -27.13 2.70 -4.10
N HIS A 117 -28.11 2.76 -3.18
CA HIS A 117 -27.85 2.75 -1.73
C HIS A 117 -27.49 1.35 -1.22
N GLY A 118 -28.23 0.34 -1.66
CA GLY A 118 -27.95 -1.06 -1.33
C GLY A 118 -26.61 -1.52 -1.89
N GLU A 119 -26.18 -0.99 -3.03
CA GLU A 119 -24.89 -1.31 -3.65
C GLU A 119 -23.70 -0.77 -2.82
N ALA A 120 -23.74 0.48 -2.37
CA ALA A 120 -22.68 1.06 -1.53
C ALA A 120 -22.54 0.31 -0.19
N LYS A 121 -23.67 -0.03 0.43
CA LYS A 121 -23.74 -0.86 1.64
C LYS A 121 -23.15 -2.26 1.41
N ARG A 122 -23.51 -2.93 0.31
CA ARG A 122 -22.98 -4.27 -0.03
C ARG A 122 -21.47 -4.22 -0.27
N VAL A 123 -20.97 -3.21 -0.98
CA VAL A 123 -19.53 -3.01 -1.20
C VAL A 123 -18.79 -2.85 0.14
N LEU A 124 -19.34 -2.05 1.05
CA LEU A 124 -18.76 -1.83 2.38
C LEU A 124 -18.75 -3.10 3.25
N VAL A 125 -19.87 -3.82 3.30
CA VAL A 125 -20.00 -5.10 4.03
C VAL A 125 -19.05 -6.15 3.45
N GLY A 126 -18.96 -6.23 2.12
CA GLY A 126 -18.01 -7.09 1.41
C GLY A 126 -16.57 -6.78 1.80
N ARG A 127 -16.18 -5.50 1.80
CA ARG A 127 -14.84 -5.08 2.20
C ARG A 127 -14.54 -5.38 3.67
N MET A 128 -15.46 -5.05 4.59
CA MET A 128 -15.28 -5.41 6.01
C MET A 128 -15.15 -6.93 6.21
N THR A 129 -15.87 -7.71 5.40
CA THR A 129 -15.78 -9.17 5.39
C THR A 129 -14.40 -9.64 4.91
N GLU A 130 -13.87 -9.06 3.83
CA GLU A 130 -12.53 -9.35 3.32
C GLU A 130 -11.45 -9.01 4.35
N GLU A 131 -11.49 -7.83 4.96
CA GLU A 131 -10.55 -7.40 6.00
C GLU A 131 -10.58 -8.31 7.24
N ILE A 132 -11.78 -8.68 7.72
CA ILE A 132 -11.90 -9.57 8.88
C ILE A 132 -11.44 -10.98 8.54
N ASN A 133 -11.68 -11.47 7.32
CA ASN A 133 -11.16 -12.76 6.87
C ASN A 133 -9.63 -12.75 6.74
N GLU A 134 -9.05 -11.63 6.29
CA GLU A 134 -7.60 -11.45 6.24
C GLU A 134 -6.97 -11.40 7.63
N VAL A 135 -7.62 -10.72 8.59
CA VAL A 135 -7.22 -10.77 10.00
C VAL A 135 -7.26 -12.20 10.54
N ILE A 136 -8.33 -12.97 10.26
CA ILE A 136 -8.40 -14.39 10.65
C ILE A 136 -7.25 -15.18 10.03
N ARG A 137 -6.95 -14.96 8.74
CA ARG A 137 -5.84 -15.61 8.03
C ARG A 137 -4.50 -15.32 8.71
N VAL A 138 -4.20 -14.06 8.97
CA VAL A 138 -2.92 -13.61 9.56
C VAL A 138 -2.75 -14.10 11.00
N LEU A 139 -3.83 -14.08 11.79
CA LEU A 139 -3.80 -14.59 13.17
C LEU A 139 -3.49 -16.09 13.24
N GLN A 140 -3.82 -16.86 12.21
CA GLN A 140 -3.54 -18.30 12.13
C GLN A 140 -2.13 -18.64 11.62
N LEU A 141 -1.30 -17.64 11.32
CA LEU A 141 0.08 -17.86 10.88
C LEU A 141 0.97 -18.23 12.08
N THR A 142 1.33 -19.51 12.18
CA THR A 142 2.23 -20.05 13.21
C THR A 142 3.72 -19.94 12.83
N THR A 143 4.01 -19.56 11.58
CA THR A 143 5.36 -19.36 11.04
C THR A 143 5.48 -18.00 10.35
N TYR A 144 6.72 -17.56 10.16
CA TYR A 144 7.07 -16.37 9.41
C TYR A 144 6.43 -16.40 8.01
N ASP A 145 5.80 -15.30 7.59
CA ASP A 145 5.26 -15.13 6.23
C ASP A 145 5.96 -13.97 5.53
N GLU A 146 7.29 -13.99 5.48
CA GLU A 146 8.04 -13.11 4.54
C GLU A 146 7.85 -13.52 3.08
N GLU A 147 7.31 -14.72 2.85
CA GLU A 147 7.54 -15.44 1.60
C GLU A 147 6.28 -15.74 0.79
N GLU A 148 5.11 -15.14 1.03
CA GLU A 148 4.00 -15.38 0.08
C GLU A 148 4.30 -14.80 -1.32
N TRP A 149 5.30 -13.89 -1.41
CA TRP A 149 5.84 -13.38 -2.66
C TRP A 149 7.33 -13.69 -2.91
N ASP A 150 8.13 -13.94 -1.85
CA ASP A 150 9.54 -14.34 -1.97
C ASP A 150 9.74 -15.87 -2.02
N ALA A 151 8.71 -16.68 -1.80
CA ALA A 151 8.78 -18.11 -2.01
C ALA A 151 8.91 -18.38 -3.51
N ASP A 152 10.07 -18.89 -3.93
CA ASP A 152 10.16 -19.68 -5.17
C ASP A 152 8.97 -20.65 -5.23
N ASN A 153 8.45 -20.92 -6.44
CA ASN A 153 7.26 -21.77 -6.63
C ASN A 153 7.29 -23.05 -5.79
N LEU A 154 8.48 -23.62 -5.59
CA LEU A 154 8.70 -24.77 -4.73
C LEU A 154 8.28 -24.54 -3.27
N THR A 155 8.65 -23.41 -2.67
CA THR A 155 8.30 -23.07 -1.29
C THR A 155 6.79 -22.79 -1.18
N ALA A 156 6.19 -22.11 -2.16
CA ALA A 156 4.74 -21.90 -2.20
C ALA A 156 3.97 -23.23 -2.36
N MET A 157 4.49 -24.14 -3.20
CA MET A 157 3.94 -25.49 -3.36
C MET A 157 4.13 -26.34 -2.10
N LYS A 158 5.27 -26.26 -1.41
CA LYS A 158 5.51 -26.92 -0.12
C LYS A 158 4.60 -26.38 0.99
N LYS A 159 4.35 -25.07 1.02
CA LYS A 159 3.39 -24.43 1.94
C LYS A 159 1.97 -24.92 1.66
N ALA A 160 1.56 -24.95 0.38
CA ALA A 160 0.25 -25.47 -0.01
C ALA A 160 0.11 -26.98 0.28
N LEU A 161 1.16 -27.77 0.08
CA LEU A 161 1.21 -29.19 0.47
C LEU A 161 1.04 -29.36 1.99
N SER A 162 1.77 -28.61 2.81
CA SER A 162 1.61 -28.61 4.27
C SER A 162 0.19 -28.17 4.72
N ALA A 163 -0.39 -27.20 4.02
CA ALA A 163 -1.77 -26.76 4.25
C ALA A 163 -2.81 -27.84 3.90
N ILE A 164 -2.53 -28.68 2.91
CA ILE A 164 -3.34 -29.84 2.55
C ILE A 164 -3.20 -30.94 3.60
N ASP A 165 -1.96 -31.27 3.99
CA ASP A 165 -1.67 -32.32 4.97
C ASP A 165 -2.33 -32.04 6.33
N SER A 166 -2.26 -30.78 6.80
CA SER A 166 -2.89 -30.35 8.05
C SER A 166 -4.42 -30.42 8.05
N ARG A 167 -5.06 -30.46 6.88
CA ARG A 167 -6.52 -30.51 6.70
C ARG A 167 -7.03 -31.90 6.30
N ALA A 168 -6.15 -32.80 5.89
CA ALA A 168 -6.50 -34.12 5.36
C ALA A 168 -7.28 -34.95 6.37
N GLN A 169 -6.88 -34.95 7.65
CA GLN A 169 -7.57 -35.72 8.69
C GLN A 169 -9.02 -35.24 8.88
N ALA A 170 -9.24 -33.92 8.98
CA ALA A 170 -10.57 -33.35 9.16
C ALA A 170 -11.50 -33.63 7.97
N ALA A 171 -10.96 -33.66 6.74
CA ALA A 171 -11.70 -34.03 5.55
C ALA A 171 -12.08 -35.52 5.55
N HIS A 172 -11.15 -36.41 5.92
CA HIS A 172 -11.40 -37.85 6.03
C HIS A 172 -12.42 -38.19 7.12
N ASP A 173 -12.32 -37.56 8.29
CA ASP A 173 -13.27 -37.75 9.40
C ASP A 173 -14.71 -37.39 8.99
N TRP A 174 -14.88 -36.34 8.17
CA TRP A 174 -16.19 -35.95 7.63
C TRP A 174 -16.74 -36.88 6.57
N LEU A 175 -15.87 -37.54 5.80
CA LEU A 175 -16.28 -38.58 4.85
C LEU A 175 -16.69 -39.86 5.58
N LEU A 176 -16.04 -40.17 6.71
CA LEU A 176 -16.35 -41.33 7.54
C LEU A 176 -17.65 -41.18 8.33
N ASP A 177 -18.05 -39.96 8.71
CA ASP A 177 -19.33 -39.69 9.38
C ASP A 177 -20.49 -39.52 8.37
N PRO A 178 -21.41 -40.50 8.24
CA PRO A 178 -22.52 -40.42 7.28
C PRO A 178 -23.61 -39.42 7.70
N THR A 179 -23.57 -38.93 8.93
CA THR A 179 -24.56 -38.01 9.53
C THR A 179 -24.06 -36.57 9.61
N ALA A 180 -22.81 -36.32 9.19
CA ALA A 180 -22.22 -34.99 9.22
C ALA A 180 -23.02 -33.98 8.38
N LEU A 181 -23.39 -32.87 9.01
CA LEU A 181 -24.16 -31.78 8.39
C LEU A 181 -23.32 -31.00 7.37
N ARG A 182 -23.99 -30.45 6.35
CA ARG A 182 -23.40 -29.56 5.34
C ARG A 182 -22.85 -28.29 6.00
N GLY A 183 -21.71 -27.79 5.52
CA GLY A 183 -21.04 -26.59 6.03
C GLY A 183 -20.18 -26.80 7.29
N GLY A 184 -20.06 -28.05 7.77
CA GLY A 184 -19.21 -28.42 8.89
C GLY A 184 -17.71 -28.22 8.61
N LEU A 185 -16.89 -28.28 9.67
CA LEU A 185 -15.44 -28.07 9.59
C LEU A 185 -14.78 -28.96 8.54
N GLY A 186 -15.17 -30.25 8.47
CA GLY A 186 -14.55 -31.20 7.54
C GLY A 186 -14.94 -31.00 6.06
N GLU A 187 -16.17 -30.57 5.74
CA GLU A 187 -16.51 -30.17 4.37
C GLU A 187 -15.69 -28.93 3.95
N LYS A 188 -15.57 -27.95 4.86
CA LYS A 188 -14.75 -26.76 4.62
C LYS A 188 -13.28 -27.13 4.43
N SER A 189 -12.75 -28.05 5.25
CA SER A 189 -11.40 -28.59 5.09
C SER A 189 -11.22 -29.27 3.74
N LEU A 190 -12.18 -30.07 3.28
CA LEU A 190 -12.16 -30.72 1.97
C LEU A 190 -12.14 -29.69 0.83
N ARG A 191 -13.01 -28.67 0.86
CA ARG A 191 -13.01 -27.60 -0.16
C ARG A 191 -11.73 -26.78 -0.16
N GLN A 192 -11.18 -26.48 1.03
CA GLN A 192 -9.89 -25.80 1.15
C GLN A 192 -8.73 -26.64 0.61
N ILE A 193 -8.75 -27.97 0.77
CA ILE A 193 -7.76 -28.86 0.13
C ILE A 193 -7.82 -28.70 -1.40
N LEU A 194 -9.02 -28.62 -1.98
CA LEU A 194 -9.21 -28.41 -3.42
C LEU A 194 -8.68 -27.05 -3.88
N ASP A 195 -8.91 -25.98 -3.11
CA ASP A 195 -8.38 -24.65 -3.41
C ASP A 195 -6.83 -24.62 -3.36
N HIS A 196 -6.24 -25.25 -2.33
CA HIS A 196 -4.80 -25.38 -2.23
C HIS A 196 -4.22 -26.27 -3.34
N ALA A 197 -4.94 -27.32 -3.75
CA ALA A 197 -4.56 -28.16 -4.87
C ALA A 197 -4.54 -27.38 -6.20
N GLN A 198 -5.51 -26.49 -6.44
CA GLN A 198 -5.46 -25.58 -7.60
C GLN A 198 -4.24 -24.66 -7.57
N LYS A 199 -3.91 -24.09 -6.39
CA LYS A 199 -2.71 -23.26 -6.23
C LYS A 199 -1.42 -24.03 -6.54
N VAL A 200 -1.35 -25.32 -6.20
CA VAL A 200 -0.23 -26.19 -6.58
C VAL A 200 -0.24 -26.45 -8.08
N ALA A 201 -1.40 -26.76 -8.67
CA ALA A 201 -1.54 -27.02 -10.09
C ALA A 201 -1.06 -25.83 -10.94
N ASP A 202 -1.44 -24.61 -10.58
CA ASP A 202 -1.04 -23.38 -11.28
C ASP A 202 0.49 -23.17 -11.32
N ARG A 203 1.21 -23.79 -10.38
CA ARG A 203 2.67 -23.69 -10.20
C ARG A 203 3.42 -24.98 -10.60
N SER A 204 2.69 -26.00 -11.04
CA SER A 204 3.23 -27.31 -11.42
C SER A 204 3.61 -27.37 -12.89
N LEU A 205 4.40 -28.37 -13.27
CA LEU A 205 4.68 -28.68 -14.67
C LEU A 205 3.38 -29.09 -15.40
N PRO A 206 3.24 -28.86 -16.73
CA PRO A 206 1.99 -29.09 -17.45
C PRO A 206 1.33 -30.46 -17.24
N PRO A 207 2.08 -31.60 -17.24
CA PRO A 207 1.48 -32.91 -16.97
C PRO A 207 0.90 -33.04 -15.56
N ASP A 208 1.60 -32.50 -14.57
CA ASP A 208 1.20 -32.54 -13.16
C ASP A 208 0.01 -31.60 -12.92
N ARG A 209 0.02 -30.40 -13.53
CA ARG A 209 -1.08 -29.44 -13.48
C ARG A 209 -2.38 -30.06 -13.97
N ASP A 210 -2.35 -30.68 -15.14
CA ASP A 210 -3.55 -31.19 -15.78
C ASP A 210 -4.12 -32.39 -15.00
N ALA A 211 -3.25 -33.23 -14.43
CA ALA A 211 -3.64 -34.32 -13.54
C ALA A 211 -4.29 -33.81 -12.24
N ILE A 212 -3.66 -32.84 -11.56
CA ILE A 212 -4.19 -32.24 -10.32
C ILE A 212 -5.54 -31.55 -10.59
N ARG A 213 -5.66 -30.75 -11.65
CA ARG A 213 -6.91 -30.06 -12.00
C ARG A 213 -8.06 -31.02 -12.24
N LYS A 214 -7.80 -32.14 -12.93
CA LYS A 214 -8.80 -33.18 -13.16
C LYS A 214 -9.28 -33.82 -11.86
N LEU A 215 -8.36 -34.23 -11.00
CA LEU A 215 -8.69 -34.83 -9.69
C LEU A 215 -9.47 -33.83 -8.81
N THR A 216 -9.06 -32.57 -8.80
CA THR A 216 -9.77 -31.52 -8.05
C THR A 216 -11.20 -31.32 -8.55
N GLY A 217 -11.42 -31.29 -9.88
CA GLY A 217 -12.75 -31.17 -10.48
C GLY A 217 -13.66 -32.37 -10.21
N ASP A 218 -13.11 -33.59 -10.29
CA ASP A 218 -13.82 -34.83 -9.96
C ASP A 218 -14.26 -34.83 -8.48
N ILE A 219 -13.35 -34.50 -7.57
CA ILE A 219 -13.62 -34.48 -6.13
C ILE A 219 -14.65 -33.41 -5.78
N ALA A 220 -14.56 -32.21 -6.37
CA ALA A 220 -15.54 -31.14 -6.18
C ALA A 220 -16.95 -31.62 -6.56
N SER A 221 -17.10 -32.19 -7.76
CA SER A 221 -18.38 -32.68 -8.28
C SER A 221 -18.97 -33.80 -7.40
N MET A 222 -18.12 -34.73 -6.96
CA MET A 222 -18.54 -35.82 -6.06
C MET A 222 -18.91 -35.31 -4.66
N THR A 223 -18.21 -34.29 -4.17
CA THR A 223 -18.52 -33.64 -2.88
C THR A 223 -19.87 -32.95 -2.92
N ASP A 224 -20.18 -32.24 -4.00
CA ASP A 224 -21.48 -31.59 -4.17
C ASP A 224 -22.61 -32.62 -4.21
N ALA A 225 -22.44 -33.73 -4.95
CA ALA A 225 -23.40 -34.83 -4.98
C ALA A 225 -23.56 -35.52 -3.60
N LEU A 226 -22.48 -35.65 -2.81
CA LEU A 226 -22.57 -36.18 -1.44
C LEU A 226 -23.32 -35.23 -0.51
N CYS A 227 -23.07 -33.92 -0.64
CA CYS A 227 -23.78 -32.90 0.13
C CYS A 227 -25.27 -32.87 -0.19
N GLU A 228 -25.65 -33.06 -1.46
CA GLU A 228 -27.06 -33.22 -1.87
C GLU A 228 -27.70 -34.45 -1.21
N LEU A 229 -27.06 -35.62 -1.31
CA LEU A 229 -27.56 -36.85 -0.67
C LEU A 229 -27.69 -36.71 0.85
N ARG A 230 -26.74 -36.03 1.51
CA ARG A 230 -26.81 -35.75 2.96
C ARG A 230 -27.95 -34.77 3.29
N SER A 231 -28.20 -33.77 2.45
CA SER A 231 -29.31 -32.83 2.63
C SER A 231 -30.70 -33.48 2.50
N GLU A 232 -30.79 -34.54 1.69
CA GLU A 232 -32.01 -35.36 1.56
C GLU A 232 -32.15 -36.42 2.67
N GLY A 233 -31.26 -36.44 3.67
CA GLY A 233 -31.23 -37.47 4.72
C GLY A 233 -30.74 -38.84 4.25
N LYS A 234 -30.21 -38.95 3.02
CA LYS A 234 -29.71 -40.18 2.41
C LYS A 234 -28.21 -40.41 2.62
N GLY A 235 -27.57 -39.71 3.55
CA GLY A 235 -26.14 -39.86 3.85
C GLY A 235 -25.71 -41.27 4.28
N VAL A 236 -26.57 -41.97 5.04
CA VAL A 236 -26.39 -43.38 5.47
C VAL A 236 -26.73 -44.41 4.40
N SER A 237 -27.24 -43.98 3.22
CA SER A 237 -27.57 -44.92 2.15
C SER A 237 -26.32 -45.61 1.60
N PRO A 238 -26.45 -46.82 1.00
CA PRO A 238 -25.33 -47.48 0.33
C PRO A 238 -24.66 -46.59 -0.72
N GLN A 239 -25.45 -45.75 -1.40
CA GLN A 239 -24.98 -44.78 -2.40
C GLN A 239 -24.18 -43.62 -1.77
N GLY A 240 -24.67 -43.05 -0.66
CA GLY A 240 -23.95 -42.01 0.07
C GLY A 240 -22.63 -42.51 0.67
N GLN A 241 -22.64 -43.72 1.24
CA GLN A 241 -21.43 -44.35 1.79
C GLN A 241 -20.43 -44.79 0.72
N SER A 242 -20.88 -45.24 -0.46
CA SER A 242 -19.98 -45.53 -1.58
C SER A 242 -19.34 -44.26 -2.14
N LEU A 243 -20.11 -43.18 -2.24
CA LEU A 243 -19.62 -41.89 -2.74
C LEU A 243 -18.59 -41.28 -1.78
N ALA A 244 -18.85 -41.30 -0.48
CA ALA A 244 -17.90 -40.83 0.53
C ALA A 244 -16.56 -41.60 0.50
N ARG A 245 -16.61 -42.94 0.35
CA ARG A 245 -15.38 -43.75 0.18
C ARG A 245 -14.62 -43.39 -1.10
N SER A 246 -15.32 -43.23 -2.22
CA SER A 246 -14.70 -42.88 -3.49
C SER A 246 -14.07 -41.47 -3.47
N ILE A 247 -14.69 -40.51 -2.76
CA ILE A 247 -14.08 -39.20 -2.51
C ILE A 247 -12.79 -39.36 -1.70
N GLY A 248 -12.80 -40.17 -0.63
CA GLY A 248 -11.61 -40.40 0.20
C GLY A 248 -10.45 -41.03 -0.57
N GLU A 249 -10.74 -41.98 -1.46
CA GLU A 249 -9.75 -42.60 -2.36
C GLU A 249 -9.14 -41.56 -3.32
N LYS A 250 -9.97 -40.76 -3.99
CA LYS A 250 -9.50 -39.70 -4.89
C LYS A 250 -8.75 -38.59 -4.15
N LEU A 251 -9.12 -38.29 -2.90
CA LEU A 251 -8.42 -37.31 -2.07
C LEU A 251 -6.98 -37.78 -1.76
N ASN A 252 -6.79 -39.07 -1.49
CA ASN A 252 -5.46 -39.65 -1.31
C ASN A 252 -4.66 -39.65 -2.63
N GLU A 253 -5.30 -39.94 -3.76
CA GLU A 253 -4.68 -39.84 -5.09
C GLU A 253 -4.22 -38.39 -5.39
N LEU A 254 -5.07 -37.40 -5.06
CA LEU A 254 -4.76 -35.98 -5.18
C LEU A 254 -3.56 -35.58 -4.33
N SER A 255 -3.50 -35.98 -3.05
CA SER A 255 -2.34 -35.70 -2.18
C SER A 255 -1.05 -36.32 -2.71
N GLY A 256 -1.13 -37.52 -3.29
CA GLY A 256 -0.01 -38.17 -3.98
C GLY A 256 0.44 -37.40 -5.22
N ALA A 257 -0.49 -36.97 -6.07
CA ALA A 257 -0.20 -36.17 -7.27
C ALA A 257 0.47 -34.83 -6.92
N ILE A 258 -0.02 -34.16 -5.87
CA ILE A 258 0.52 -32.88 -5.38
C ILE A 258 1.94 -33.06 -4.84
N SER A 259 2.18 -34.10 -4.03
CA SER A 259 3.52 -34.42 -3.51
C SER A 259 4.51 -34.70 -4.64
N ASN A 260 4.08 -35.42 -5.67
CA ASN A 260 4.91 -35.69 -6.86
C ASN A 260 5.19 -34.41 -7.64
N ALA A 261 4.20 -33.53 -7.82
CA ALA A 261 4.37 -32.25 -8.51
C ALA A 261 5.36 -31.33 -7.79
N VAL A 262 5.29 -31.25 -6.45
CA VAL A 262 6.24 -30.50 -5.61
C VAL A 262 7.67 -31.02 -5.81
N ASN A 263 7.85 -32.35 -5.75
CA ASN A 263 9.14 -33.00 -5.94
C ASN A 263 9.68 -32.83 -7.37
N ASN A 264 8.80 -32.85 -8.38
CA ASN A 264 9.17 -32.64 -9.78
C ASN A 264 9.64 -31.21 -10.01
N VAL A 265 8.96 -30.21 -9.42
CA VAL A 265 9.38 -28.81 -9.47
C VAL A 265 10.71 -28.62 -8.73
N GLU A 266 10.89 -29.22 -7.57
CA GLU A 266 12.16 -29.22 -6.82
C GLU A 266 13.34 -29.74 -7.63
N ARG A 267 13.13 -30.88 -8.29
CA ARG A 267 14.15 -31.53 -9.12
C ARG A 267 14.37 -30.80 -10.45
N SER A 268 13.40 -30.01 -10.90
CA SER A 268 13.48 -29.28 -12.16
C SER A 268 14.34 -28.00 -12.06
N GLY A 269 14.48 -27.37 -10.90
CA GLY A 269 15.26 -26.13 -10.76
C GLY A 269 14.76 -24.96 -11.64
N VAL A 270 13.49 -24.96 -12.06
CA VAL A 270 12.88 -23.86 -12.83
C VAL A 270 12.74 -22.64 -11.93
N GLN A 271 13.64 -21.68 -12.07
CA GLN A 271 13.58 -20.37 -11.39
C GLN A 271 12.50 -19.49 -12.04
N GLN A 272 11.82 -18.64 -11.26
CA GLN A 272 10.78 -17.72 -11.75
C GLN A 272 11.35 -16.36 -12.13
N PRO A 273 10.69 -15.62 -13.04
CA PRO A 273 11.03 -14.23 -13.29
C PRO A 273 10.89 -13.39 -12.02
N ALA A 274 11.85 -12.52 -11.75
CA ALA A 274 11.81 -11.64 -10.61
C ALA A 274 10.64 -10.65 -10.71
N HIS A 275 10.24 -10.09 -9.58
CA HIS A 275 9.11 -9.19 -9.51
C HIS A 275 9.45 -7.74 -9.90
N THR A 276 10.67 -7.28 -9.65
CA THR A 276 11.14 -5.95 -10.07
C THR A 276 11.72 -5.97 -11.47
N VAL A 277 11.63 -4.83 -12.18
CA VAL A 277 12.31 -4.65 -13.47
C VAL A 277 13.83 -4.88 -13.34
N ALA A 278 14.44 -4.48 -12.22
CA ALA A 278 15.85 -4.70 -11.95
C ALA A 278 16.21 -6.19 -11.82
N GLY A 279 15.44 -6.96 -11.04
CA GLY A 279 15.67 -8.41 -10.92
C GLY A 279 15.43 -9.16 -12.22
N ARG A 280 14.40 -8.76 -13.01
CA ARG A 280 14.14 -9.34 -14.33
C ARG A 280 15.31 -9.08 -15.27
N LEU A 281 15.90 -7.89 -15.19
CA LEU A 281 17.06 -7.52 -15.99
C LEU A 281 18.28 -8.37 -15.63
N GLU A 282 18.53 -8.64 -14.34
CA GLU A 282 19.61 -9.53 -13.93
C GLU A 282 19.43 -10.95 -14.48
N GLN A 283 18.21 -11.49 -14.44
CA GLN A 283 17.90 -12.81 -14.99
C GLN A 283 18.05 -12.84 -16.50
N ALA A 284 17.55 -11.81 -17.19
CA ALA A 284 17.78 -11.64 -18.63
C ALA A 284 19.28 -11.59 -18.93
N GLN A 285 20.07 -10.83 -18.15
CA GLN A 285 21.51 -10.68 -18.37
C GLN A 285 22.27 -12.00 -18.16
N ARG A 286 21.86 -12.84 -17.20
CA ARG A 286 22.45 -14.17 -16.99
C ARG A 286 22.32 -15.03 -18.24
N TRP A 287 21.14 -15.03 -18.86
CA TRP A 287 20.90 -15.72 -20.13
C TRP A 287 21.69 -15.10 -21.29
N LEU A 288 21.68 -13.78 -21.42
CA LEU A 288 22.38 -13.07 -22.50
C LEU A 288 23.91 -13.24 -22.43
N ASN A 289 24.48 -13.42 -21.24
CA ASN A 289 25.89 -13.71 -21.07
C ASN A 289 26.26 -15.12 -21.55
N ASN A 290 25.34 -16.09 -21.45
CA ASN A 290 25.54 -17.47 -21.89
C ASN A 290 24.30 -18.04 -22.61
N PRO A 291 23.99 -17.60 -23.85
CA PRO A 291 22.74 -17.99 -24.53
C PRO A 291 22.63 -19.47 -24.88
N SER A 292 23.74 -20.22 -24.81
CA SER A 292 23.80 -21.66 -25.04
C SER A 292 23.45 -22.51 -23.84
N MET A 293 23.45 -21.93 -22.63
CA MET A 293 22.98 -22.63 -21.44
C MET A 293 21.46 -22.61 -21.41
N ASP A 294 20.86 -23.79 -21.28
CA ASP A 294 19.42 -23.93 -21.12
C ASP A 294 19.00 -23.49 -19.71
N ASP A 295 18.42 -22.30 -19.63
CA ASP A 295 17.82 -21.74 -18.42
C ASP A 295 16.31 -22.04 -18.32
N LYS A 296 15.81 -22.98 -19.14
CA LYS A 296 14.41 -23.38 -19.22
C LYS A 296 13.48 -22.24 -19.61
N GLY A 297 14.00 -21.22 -20.30
CA GLY A 297 13.23 -20.09 -20.83
C GLY A 297 13.08 -18.91 -19.87
N LEU A 298 13.72 -18.94 -18.71
CA LEU A 298 13.64 -17.88 -17.69
C LEU A 298 14.08 -16.52 -18.23
N GLY A 299 15.24 -16.44 -18.88
CA GLY A 299 15.78 -15.20 -19.42
C GLY A 299 14.86 -14.60 -20.48
N GLN A 300 14.30 -15.44 -21.35
CA GLN A 300 13.31 -15.00 -22.34
C GLN A 300 12.03 -14.50 -21.70
N GLN A 301 11.53 -15.19 -20.67
CA GLN A 301 10.34 -14.79 -19.92
C GLN A 301 10.56 -13.46 -19.19
N ALA A 302 11.73 -13.28 -18.58
CA ALA A 302 12.11 -12.03 -17.91
C ALA A 302 12.16 -10.85 -18.90
N ILE A 303 12.71 -11.05 -20.10
CA ILE A 303 12.71 -10.04 -21.18
C ILE A 303 11.29 -9.67 -21.60
N ALA A 304 10.42 -10.65 -21.82
CA ALA A 304 9.03 -10.40 -22.21
C ALA A 304 8.28 -9.59 -21.15
N LEU A 305 8.51 -9.86 -19.86
CA LEU A 305 7.91 -9.12 -18.75
C LEU A 305 8.45 -7.68 -18.63
N ILE A 306 9.72 -7.43 -18.97
CA ILE A 306 10.27 -6.06 -19.05
C ILE A 306 9.61 -5.29 -20.20
N VAL A 307 9.41 -5.94 -21.35
CA VAL A 307 8.73 -5.33 -22.51
C VAL A 307 7.27 -5.03 -22.20
N GLU A 308 6.57 -5.94 -21.52
CA GLU A 308 5.19 -5.71 -21.07
C GLU A 308 5.10 -4.49 -20.15
N GLU A 309 6.05 -4.35 -19.21
CA GLU A 309 6.13 -3.19 -18.32
C GLU A 309 6.40 -1.90 -19.11
N GLY A 310 7.31 -1.94 -20.08
CA GLY A 310 7.57 -0.82 -20.99
C GLY A 310 6.33 -0.39 -21.77
N LYS A 311 5.55 -1.35 -22.28
CA LYS A 311 4.27 -1.10 -22.97
C LYS A 311 3.21 -0.51 -22.02
N LYS A 312 3.14 -0.99 -20.77
CA LYS A 312 2.25 -0.43 -19.73
C LYS A 312 2.61 1.02 -19.41
N VAL A 313 3.88 1.31 -19.19
CA VAL A 313 4.39 2.67 -18.95
C VAL A 313 4.06 3.58 -20.15
N ALA A 314 4.36 3.12 -21.37
CA ALA A 314 4.08 3.87 -22.60
C ALA A 314 2.58 4.15 -22.82
N SER A 315 1.68 3.29 -22.34
CA SER A 315 0.23 3.52 -22.43
C SER A 315 -0.22 4.78 -21.65
N GLY A 316 0.52 5.15 -20.60
CA GLY A 316 0.25 6.33 -19.78
C GLY A 316 0.91 7.61 -20.29
N LEU A 317 1.78 7.54 -21.31
CA LEU A 317 2.52 8.69 -21.85
C LEU A 317 1.90 9.22 -23.14
N THR A 318 2.33 10.41 -23.55
CA THR A 318 1.95 11.04 -24.82
C THR A 318 3.17 11.51 -25.61
N GLY A 319 3.00 11.72 -26.92
CA GLY A 319 4.04 12.29 -27.78
C GLY A 319 5.28 11.41 -27.96
N GLY A 320 6.44 12.05 -28.06
CA GLY A 320 7.72 11.43 -28.41
C GLY A 320 8.22 10.37 -27.41
N ALA A 321 7.93 10.56 -26.12
CA ALA A 321 8.33 9.60 -25.07
C ALA A 321 7.62 8.24 -25.24
N LYS A 322 6.30 8.27 -25.52
CA LYS A 322 5.52 7.06 -25.81
C LYS A 322 6.07 6.31 -27.03
N THR A 323 6.28 7.02 -28.15
CA THR A 323 6.80 6.39 -29.37
C THR A 323 8.21 5.85 -29.17
N GLY A 324 9.05 6.55 -28.41
CA GLY A 324 10.42 6.13 -28.12
C GLY A 324 10.50 4.86 -27.26
N ILE A 325 9.62 4.70 -26.28
CA ILE A 325 9.55 3.46 -25.46
C ILE A 325 9.01 2.30 -26.28
N LEU A 326 7.93 2.50 -27.04
CA LEU A 326 7.35 1.44 -27.87
C LEU A 326 8.33 0.94 -28.93
N ALA A 327 9.07 1.85 -29.59
CA ALA A 327 10.10 1.48 -30.55
C ALA A 327 11.19 0.60 -29.90
N THR A 328 11.68 0.96 -28.71
CA THR A 328 12.65 0.14 -27.99
C THR A 328 12.07 -1.21 -27.56
N CYS A 329 10.80 -1.25 -27.16
CA CYS A 329 10.10 -2.51 -26.86
C CYS A 329 10.08 -3.45 -28.07
N ASP A 330 9.74 -2.92 -29.25
CA ASP A 330 9.66 -3.70 -30.49
C ASP A 330 11.04 -4.20 -30.94
N GLU A 331 12.09 -3.38 -30.76
CA GLU A 331 13.49 -3.78 -31.01
C GLU A 331 13.94 -4.90 -30.05
N VAL A 332 13.61 -4.80 -28.75
CA VAL A 332 13.91 -5.83 -27.75
C VAL A 332 13.18 -7.14 -28.08
N ASP A 333 11.89 -7.08 -28.41
CA ASP A 333 11.10 -8.26 -28.82
C ASP A 333 11.73 -8.93 -30.05
N THR A 334 12.09 -8.14 -31.07
CA THR A 334 12.69 -8.65 -32.31
C THR A 334 14.03 -9.35 -32.05
N LEU A 335 14.93 -8.72 -31.29
CA LEU A 335 16.24 -9.29 -30.96
C LEU A 335 16.10 -10.55 -30.07
N SER A 336 15.17 -10.55 -29.12
CA SER A 336 14.89 -11.69 -28.24
C SER A 336 14.40 -12.91 -29.03
N GLN A 337 13.47 -12.70 -29.97
CA GLN A 337 12.99 -13.76 -30.85
C GLN A 337 14.09 -14.32 -31.76
N GLN A 338 14.92 -13.44 -32.35
CA GLN A 338 16.05 -13.86 -33.19
C GLN A 338 17.06 -14.70 -32.40
N LEU A 339 17.40 -14.28 -31.17
CA LEU A 339 18.31 -15.02 -30.31
C LEU A 339 17.74 -16.38 -29.89
N SER A 340 16.47 -16.41 -29.47
CA SER A 340 15.78 -17.63 -29.06
C SER A 340 15.74 -18.66 -30.20
N GLU A 341 15.44 -18.25 -31.44
CA GLU A 341 15.43 -19.15 -32.59
C GLU A 341 16.82 -19.71 -32.92
N MET A 342 17.88 -18.90 -32.81
CA MET A 342 19.25 -19.39 -32.97
C MET A 342 19.63 -20.39 -31.88
N CYS A 343 19.26 -20.14 -30.62
CA CYS A 343 19.51 -21.06 -29.52
C CYS A 343 18.78 -22.39 -29.71
N ARG A 344 17.51 -22.36 -30.17
CA ARG A 344 16.72 -23.56 -30.50
C ARG A 344 17.34 -24.42 -31.60
N ARG A 345 18.06 -23.79 -32.54
CA ARG A 345 18.84 -24.48 -33.60
C ARG A 345 20.22 -24.96 -33.14
N GLY A 346 20.57 -24.81 -31.85
CA GLY A 346 21.88 -25.15 -31.31
C GLY A 346 22.99 -24.15 -31.66
N GLN A 347 22.64 -22.96 -32.18
CA GLN A 347 23.58 -21.94 -32.65
C GLN A 347 23.85 -20.83 -31.60
N GLY A 348 23.47 -21.03 -30.34
CA GLY A 348 23.61 -20.04 -29.26
C GLY A 348 25.07 -19.65 -28.92
N ASN A 349 26.05 -20.49 -29.26
CA ASN A 349 27.49 -20.21 -29.08
C ASN A 349 28.14 -19.54 -30.30
N THR A 350 27.39 -19.23 -31.36
CA THR A 350 27.97 -18.59 -32.54
C THR A 350 28.35 -17.13 -32.25
N PRO A 351 29.37 -16.58 -32.93
CA PRO A 351 29.70 -15.15 -32.81
C PRO A 351 28.52 -14.23 -33.16
N GLN A 352 27.64 -14.70 -34.06
CA GLN A 352 26.41 -14.00 -34.45
C GLN A 352 25.40 -13.95 -33.28
N ALA A 353 25.17 -15.08 -32.60
CA ALA A 353 24.31 -15.15 -31.42
C ALA A 353 24.86 -14.28 -30.27
N GLN A 354 26.17 -14.32 -30.03
CA GLN A 354 26.78 -13.46 -29.00
C GLN A 354 26.72 -11.96 -29.33
N ASN A 355 26.79 -11.58 -30.61
CA ASN A 355 26.56 -10.19 -31.02
C ASN A 355 25.12 -9.76 -30.75
N ILE A 356 24.13 -10.59 -31.12
CA ILE A 356 22.71 -10.30 -30.86
C ILE A 356 22.44 -10.21 -29.36
N ALA A 357 23.01 -11.10 -28.54
CA ALA A 357 22.87 -11.04 -27.08
C ALA A 357 23.43 -9.75 -26.48
N ARG A 358 24.58 -9.26 -26.97
CA ARG A 358 25.15 -7.96 -26.56
C ARG A 358 24.28 -6.77 -26.99
N MET A 359 23.74 -6.77 -28.21
CA MET A 359 22.81 -5.73 -28.67
C MET A 359 21.53 -5.73 -27.83
N LEU A 360 20.97 -6.90 -27.57
CA LEU A 360 19.77 -7.08 -26.75
C LEU A 360 20.00 -6.62 -25.31
N SER A 361 21.15 -6.94 -24.71
CA SER A 361 21.56 -6.44 -23.39
C SER A 361 21.59 -4.91 -23.36
N GLY A 362 22.22 -4.27 -24.35
CA GLY A 362 22.24 -2.81 -24.45
C GLY A 362 20.83 -2.20 -24.59
N LYS A 363 19.97 -2.81 -25.41
CA LYS A 363 18.59 -2.36 -25.61
C LYS A 363 17.70 -2.54 -24.37
N LEU A 364 17.94 -3.57 -23.57
CA LEU A 364 17.27 -3.76 -22.29
C LEU A 364 17.67 -2.70 -21.26
N GLN A 365 18.95 -2.31 -21.22
CA GLN A 365 19.40 -1.19 -20.36
C GLN A 365 18.80 0.14 -20.83
N GLU A 366 18.75 0.37 -22.15
CA GLU A 366 18.08 1.54 -22.73
C GLU A 366 16.59 1.57 -22.34
N LEU A 367 15.89 0.44 -22.48
CA LEU A 367 14.48 0.31 -22.11
C LEU A 367 14.26 0.57 -20.61
N LYS A 368 15.10 -0.01 -19.74
CA LYS A 368 15.05 0.24 -18.29
C LYS A 368 15.20 1.72 -17.97
N SER A 369 16.19 2.40 -18.54
CA SER A 369 16.44 3.83 -18.30
C SER A 369 15.27 4.70 -18.77
N LYS A 370 14.68 4.38 -19.94
CA LYS A 370 13.47 5.08 -20.43
C LYS A 370 12.26 4.84 -19.53
N ILE A 371 12.05 3.62 -19.04
CA ILE A 371 10.98 3.31 -18.08
C ILE A 371 11.18 4.10 -16.78
N GLN A 372 12.38 4.08 -16.19
CA GLN A 372 12.68 4.81 -14.96
C GLN A 372 12.43 6.31 -15.11
N THR A 373 12.94 6.91 -16.20
CA THR A 373 12.72 8.34 -16.49
C THR A 373 11.23 8.65 -16.60
N ALA A 374 10.49 7.85 -17.37
CA ALA A 374 9.06 8.05 -17.55
C ALA A 374 8.25 7.89 -16.26
N VAL A 375 8.65 6.98 -15.36
CA VAL A 375 8.02 6.81 -14.06
C VAL A 375 8.22 8.06 -13.20
N VAL A 376 9.44 8.60 -13.13
CA VAL A 376 9.73 9.84 -12.39
C VAL A 376 8.93 11.02 -12.96
N ASP A 377 8.92 11.19 -14.28
CA ASP A 377 8.15 12.25 -14.95
C ASP A 377 6.66 12.16 -14.58
N ARG A 378 6.07 10.96 -14.56
CA ARG A 378 4.68 10.73 -14.15
C ARG A 378 4.43 11.06 -12.68
N VAL A 379 5.32 10.68 -11.77
CA VAL A 379 5.19 11.01 -10.33
C VAL A 379 5.20 12.52 -10.12
N VAL A 380 6.09 13.22 -10.81
CA VAL A 380 6.16 14.67 -10.72
C VAL A 380 4.88 15.30 -11.28
N GLU A 381 4.40 14.86 -12.44
CA GLU A 381 3.23 15.42 -13.13
C GLU A 381 1.86 15.08 -12.50
N ASP A 382 1.59 13.81 -12.20
CA ASP A 382 0.27 13.38 -11.72
C ASP A 382 0.01 13.83 -10.27
N PHE A 383 1.06 14.06 -9.48
CA PHE A 383 0.95 14.50 -8.07
C PHE A 383 1.26 15.99 -7.85
N VAL A 384 1.32 16.80 -8.92
CA VAL A 384 1.38 18.28 -8.76
C VAL A 384 0.18 18.80 -7.99
N ASP A 385 -1.01 18.29 -8.31
CA ASP A 385 -2.27 18.71 -7.70
C ASP A 385 -3.08 17.54 -7.17
N ILE A 386 -2.98 17.30 -5.87
CA ILE A 386 -3.78 16.27 -5.21
C ILE A 386 -5.02 16.82 -4.51
N VAL A 387 -5.19 18.13 -4.46
CA VAL A 387 -6.21 18.80 -3.62
C VAL A 387 -7.39 19.28 -4.46
N THR A 388 -7.11 19.92 -5.60
CA THR A 388 -8.13 20.60 -6.40
C THR A 388 -9.22 19.67 -6.95
N PRO A 389 -8.92 18.44 -7.45
CA PRO A 389 -9.96 17.53 -7.92
C PRO A 389 -10.98 17.20 -6.83
N LEU A 390 -10.50 16.93 -5.61
CA LEU A 390 -11.35 16.65 -4.45
C LEU A 390 -12.12 17.89 -4.00
N LYS A 391 -11.47 19.06 -3.98
CA LYS A 391 -12.11 20.33 -3.61
C LYS A 391 -13.26 20.64 -4.56
N HIS A 392 -13.05 20.63 -5.87
CA HIS A 392 -14.11 20.91 -6.84
C HIS A 392 -15.27 19.92 -6.76
N PHE A 393 -14.97 18.65 -6.52
CA PHE A 393 -16.01 17.65 -6.26
C PHE A 393 -16.80 18.00 -4.99
N THR A 394 -16.11 18.35 -3.91
CA THR A 394 -16.73 18.76 -2.64
C THR A 394 -17.60 20.00 -2.82
N ASP A 395 -17.12 21.02 -3.52
CA ASP A 395 -17.86 22.25 -3.80
C ASP A 395 -19.14 21.95 -4.60
N SER A 396 -19.09 21.02 -5.56
CA SER A 396 -20.28 20.59 -6.32
C SER A 396 -21.30 19.84 -5.46
N VAL A 397 -20.83 19.08 -4.45
CA VAL A 397 -21.67 18.36 -3.49
C VAL A 397 -22.37 19.30 -2.51
N LEU A 398 -21.67 20.35 -2.09
CA LEU A 398 -22.16 21.36 -1.15
C LEU A 398 -22.98 22.47 -1.82
N ALA A 399 -23.09 22.45 -3.16
CA ALA A 399 -23.83 23.45 -3.91
C ALA A 399 -25.31 23.55 -3.46
N PRO A 400 -25.84 24.77 -3.20
CA PRO A 400 -27.22 24.97 -2.77
C PRO A 400 -28.26 24.44 -3.76
N GLU A 401 -29.41 24.04 -3.25
CA GLU A 401 -30.57 23.68 -4.09
C GLU A 401 -31.01 24.89 -4.95
N GLY A 402 -31.35 24.62 -6.21
CA GLY A 402 -31.71 25.66 -7.19
C GLY A 402 -30.52 26.27 -7.94
N THR A 403 -29.27 25.87 -7.64
CA THR A 403 -28.10 26.26 -8.45
C THR A 403 -28.26 25.78 -9.90
N PRO A 404 -28.14 26.65 -10.92
CA PRO A 404 -28.27 26.23 -12.32
C PRO A 404 -27.23 25.17 -12.71
N GLY A 405 -27.68 24.07 -13.33
CA GLY A 405 -26.78 22.99 -13.77
C GLY A 405 -26.11 22.21 -12.63
N ARG A 406 -26.71 22.21 -11.43
CA ARG A 406 -26.19 21.53 -10.23
C ARG A 406 -25.80 20.06 -10.48
N ASP A 407 -26.70 19.26 -11.04
CA ASP A 407 -26.42 17.86 -11.36
C ASP A 407 -25.30 17.78 -12.40
N GLN A 408 -25.43 18.41 -13.57
CA GLN A 408 -24.38 18.36 -14.59
C GLN A 408 -22.98 18.77 -14.08
N ASN A 409 -22.90 19.75 -13.17
CA ASN A 409 -21.65 20.13 -12.52
C ASN A 409 -21.10 19.00 -11.65
N PHE A 410 -21.93 18.41 -10.79
CA PHE A 410 -21.56 17.25 -9.98
C PHE A 410 -21.07 16.08 -10.84
N GLU A 411 -21.80 15.68 -11.88
CA GLU A 411 -21.39 14.60 -12.79
C GLU A 411 -20.01 14.89 -13.42
N ASN A 412 -19.79 16.12 -13.88
CA ASN A 412 -18.51 16.53 -14.45
C ASN A 412 -17.37 16.47 -13.41
N ARG A 413 -17.62 16.94 -12.18
CA ARG A 413 -16.61 16.90 -11.11
C ARG A 413 -16.35 15.48 -10.59
N ALA A 414 -17.37 14.64 -10.53
CA ALA A 414 -17.25 13.22 -10.18
C ALA A 414 -16.41 12.46 -11.22
N GLN A 415 -16.65 12.70 -12.52
CA GLN A 415 -15.83 12.12 -13.60
C GLN A 415 -14.38 12.59 -13.52
N ASN A 416 -14.15 13.89 -13.28
CA ASN A 416 -12.79 14.43 -13.12
C ASN A 416 -12.07 13.83 -11.91
N LEU A 417 -12.76 13.67 -10.78
CA LEU A 417 -12.21 13.01 -9.59
C LEU A 417 -11.85 11.56 -9.91
N SER A 418 -12.76 10.80 -10.53
CA SER A 418 -12.52 9.40 -10.90
C SER A 418 -11.34 9.22 -11.85
N GLN A 419 -11.22 10.07 -12.86
CA GLN A 419 -10.06 10.06 -13.78
C GLN A 419 -8.75 10.40 -13.06
N PHE A 420 -8.77 11.37 -12.14
CA PHE A 420 -7.62 11.69 -11.31
C PHE A 420 -7.22 10.51 -10.42
N SER A 421 -8.16 9.89 -9.70
CA SER A 421 -7.92 8.73 -8.85
C SER A 421 -7.32 7.55 -9.62
N GLY A 422 -7.87 7.27 -10.81
CA GLY A 422 -7.35 6.21 -11.69
C GLY A 422 -5.93 6.48 -12.19
N ARG A 423 -5.61 7.73 -12.53
CA ARG A 423 -4.23 8.13 -12.90
C ARG A 423 -3.27 7.99 -11.72
N ALA A 424 -3.63 8.52 -10.55
CA ALA A 424 -2.82 8.43 -9.33
C ALA A 424 -2.52 6.96 -8.95
N ALA A 425 -3.54 6.09 -8.97
CA ALA A 425 -3.37 4.67 -8.68
C ALA A 425 -2.51 3.95 -9.74
N LYS A 426 -2.66 4.29 -11.02
CA LYS A 426 -1.83 3.73 -12.09
C LYS A 426 -0.36 4.13 -11.92
N THR A 427 -0.09 5.41 -11.65
CA THR A 427 1.27 5.91 -11.43
C THR A 427 1.89 5.26 -10.20
N ALA A 428 1.14 5.10 -9.11
CA ALA A 428 1.60 4.36 -7.92
C ALA A 428 2.04 2.92 -8.23
N ARG A 429 1.28 2.18 -9.05
CA ARG A 429 1.67 0.82 -9.49
C ARG A 429 2.91 0.82 -10.38
N MET A 430 3.02 1.79 -11.27
CA MET A 430 4.21 1.94 -12.13
C MET A 430 5.46 2.22 -11.28
N VAL A 431 5.35 3.05 -10.25
CA VAL A 431 6.44 3.30 -9.30
C VAL A 431 6.79 2.03 -8.54
N ALA A 432 5.80 1.28 -8.03
CA ALA A 432 6.04 0.02 -7.34
C ALA A 432 6.78 -1.01 -8.22
N ALA A 433 6.44 -1.08 -9.52
CA ALA A 433 7.10 -1.99 -10.47
C ALA A 433 8.49 -1.48 -10.91
N GLY A 434 8.66 -0.16 -11.06
CA GLY A 434 9.88 0.52 -11.48
C GLY A 434 10.88 0.79 -10.35
N ASN A 435 10.49 0.56 -9.08
CA ASN A 435 11.31 0.86 -7.91
C ASN A 435 12.65 0.13 -8.02
N SER A 436 13.69 0.94 -8.19
CA SER A 436 15.06 0.48 -8.40
C SER A 436 15.87 0.46 -7.10
N GLY A 437 15.34 1.10 -6.04
CA GLY A 437 15.94 1.18 -4.71
C GLY A 437 15.72 -0.06 -3.85
N GLY A 438 15.02 -1.09 -4.36
CA GLY A 438 14.88 -2.38 -3.68
C GLY A 438 14.06 -2.35 -2.38
N ASN A 439 13.42 -1.24 -2.03
CA ASN A 439 12.60 -1.15 -0.83
C ASN A 439 11.20 -1.78 -1.07
N LYS A 440 11.15 -3.12 -0.96
CA LYS A 440 9.94 -3.94 -1.12
C LYS A 440 8.76 -3.41 -0.30
N LYS A 441 9.02 -2.92 0.92
CA LYS A 441 7.99 -2.38 1.81
C LYS A 441 7.27 -1.16 1.21
N VAL A 442 8.03 -0.27 0.57
CA VAL A 442 7.46 0.92 -0.08
C VAL A 442 6.64 0.51 -1.30
N ALA A 443 7.12 -0.46 -2.08
CA ALA A 443 6.38 -0.99 -3.23
C ALA A 443 5.04 -1.64 -2.80
N GLU A 444 5.04 -2.45 -1.74
CA GLU A 444 3.82 -3.06 -1.18
C GLU A 444 2.85 -2.00 -0.62
N ALA A 445 3.37 -1.05 0.15
CA ALA A 445 2.58 0.06 0.68
C ALA A 445 1.96 0.90 -0.44
N LEU A 446 2.67 1.13 -1.55
CA LEU A 446 2.17 1.80 -2.75
C LEU A 446 1.03 1.02 -3.40
N LEU A 447 1.19 -0.30 -3.58
CA LEU A 447 0.17 -1.15 -4.19
C LEU A 447 -1.12 -1.19 -3.34
N SER A 448 -0.98 -1.34 -2.02
CA SER A 448 -2.12 -1.28 -1.09
C SER A 448 -2.81 0.09 -1.13
N SER A 449 -2.04 1.18 -1.03
CA SER A 449 -2.60 2.54 -1.04
C SER A 449 -3.28 2.87 -2.38
N ALA A 450 -2.73 2.40 -3.51
CA ALA A 450 -3.36 2.53 -4.82
C ALA A 450 -4.71 1.79 -4.90
N GLY A 451 -4.78 0.57 -4.35
CA GLY A 451 -6.05 -0.17 -4.23
C GLY A 451 -7.06 0.53 -3.34
N GLN A 452 -6.62 1.15 -2.25
CA GLN A 452 -7.48 1.91 -1.35
C GLN A 452 -8.11 3.12 -2.06
N VAL A 453 -7.33 3.88 -2.83
CA VAL A 453 -7.81 5.02 -3.62
C VAL A 453 -8.89 4.57 -4.61
N GLU A 454 -8.65 3.50 -5.38
CA GLU A 454 -9.63 2.97 -6.34
C GLU A 454 -10.92 2.51 -5.69
N SER A 455 -10.84 1.90 -4.50
CA SER A 455 -12.02 1.47 -3.74
C SER A 455 -12.80 2.64 -3.13
N LEU A 456 -12.13 3.66 -2.60
CA LEU A 456 -12.78 4.81 -1.95
C LEU A 456 -13.45 5.75 -2.96
N THR A 457 -12.90 5.88 -4.17
CA THR A 457 -13.39 6.81 -5.20
C THR A 457 -14.88 6.65 -5.52
N PRO A 458 -15.40 5.46 -5.89
CA PRO A 458 -16.82 5.30 -6.19
C PRO A 458 -17.71 5.50 -4.95
N GLN A 459 -17.23 5.12 -3.76
CA GLN A 459 -17.95 5.31 -2.50
C GLN A 459 -18.10 6.80 -2.15
N LEU A 460 -17.03 7.58 -2.30
CA LEU A 460 -17.06 9.02 -2.10
C LEU A 460 -17.99 9.72 -3.10
N ILE A 461 -17.98 9.29 -4.37
CA ILE A 461 -18.91 9.80 -5.39
C ILE A 461 -20.36 9.49 -5.01
N ALA A 462 -20.66 8.26 -4.59
CA ALA A 462 -21.99 7.88 -4.14
C ALA A 462 -22.45 8.69 -2.92
N ALA A 463 -21.59 8.84 -1.91
CA ALA A 463 -21.87 9.64 -0.72
C ALA A 463 -22.11 11.13 -1.05
N GLY A 464 -21.36 11.68 -2.00
CA GLY A 464 -21.57 13.03 -2.50
C GLY A 464 -22.96 13.21 -3.12
N ARG A 465 -23.40 12.24 -3.93
CA ARG A 465 -24.75 12.25 -4.51
C ARG A 465 -25.83 12.19 -3.43
N ILE A 466 -25.68 11.30 -2.45
CA ILE A 466 -26.60 11.18 -1.32
C ILE A 466 -26.71 12.51 -0.58
N ARG A 467 -25.57 13.13 -0.24
CA ARG A 467 -25.55 14.43 0.44
C ARG A 467 -26.22 15.51 -0.40
N MET A 468 -26.05 15.49 -1.73
CA MET A 468 -26.72 16.43 -2.63
C MET A 468 -28.24 16.27 -2.65
N THR A 469 -28.75 15.04 -2.59
CA THR A 469 -30.18 14.75 -2.55
C THR A 469 -30.79 15.11 -1.18
N TYR A 470 -30.01 14.99 -0.10
CA TYR A 470 -30.48 15.21 1.28
C TYR A 470 -29.60 16.22 2.05
N PRO A 471 -29.53 17.50 1.63
CA PRO A 471 -28.58 18.47 2.19
C PRO A 471 -28.84 18.85 3.66
N GLY A 472 -30.06 18.63 4.16
CA GLY A 472 -30.41 18.84 5.58
C GLY A 472 -30.15 17.64 6.49
N ASN A 473 -29.74 16.49 5.95
CA ASN A 473 -29.51 15.28 6.72
C ASN A 473 -28.07 15.29 7.29
N LYS A 474 -27.95 15.52 8.61
CA LYS A 474 -26.66 15.51 9.31
C LYS A 474 -25.87 14.21 9.12
N ALA A 475 -26.54 13.06 9.04
CA ALA A 475 -25.86 11.78 8.85
C ALA A 475 -25.24 11.66 7.46
N ALA A 476 -25.92 12.18 6.43
CA ALA A 476 -25.40 12.24 5.07
C ALA A 476 -24.17 13.15 4.96
N ASP A 477 -24.21 14.28 5.66
CA ASP A 477 -23.09 15.23 5.74
C ASP A 477 -21.87 14.61 6.47
N GLU A 478 -22.08 14.01 7.65
CA GLU A 478 -21.03 13.32 8.41
C GLU A 478 -20.43 12.14 7.64
N HIS A 479 -21.26 11.35 6.95
CA HIS A 479 -20.81 10.24 6.13
C HIS A 479 -19.91 10.70 4.98
N PHE A 480 -20.36 11.72 4.25
CA PHE A 480 -19.62 12.32 3.15
C PHE A 480 -18.28 12.90 3.64
N GLU A 481 -18.27 13.68 4.72
CA GLU A 481 -17.06 14.27 5.28
C GLU A 481 -16.05 13.22 5.76
N ASN A 482 -16.54 12.11 6.34
CA ASN A 482 -15.67 11.00 6.73
C ASN A 482 -14.98 10.36 5.53
N LEU A 483 -15.71 10.09 4.44
CA LEU A 483 -15.11 9.53 3.22
C LEU A 483 -14.18 10.53 2.52
N ARG A 484 -14.55 11.82 2.51
CA ARG A 484 -13.76 12.90 1.93
C ARG A 484 -12.38 12.98 2.58
N ARG A 485 -12.34 12.94 3.92
CA ARG A 485 -11.08 12.93 4.69
C ARG A 485 -10.24 11.68 4.40
N GLN A 486 -10.84 10.49 4.42
CA GLN A 486 -10.11 9.24 4.14
C GLN A 486 -9.51 9.21 2.74
N TYR A 487 -10.29 9.66 1.75
CA TYR A 487 -9.80 9.75 0.37
C TYR A 487 -8.62 10.73 0.28
N ALA A 488 -8.71 11.90 0.93
CA ALA A 488 -7.62 12.87 0.96
C ALA A 488 -6.34 12.29 1.60
N GLU A 489 -6.48 11.61 2.74
CA GLU A 489 -5.38 10.92 3.43
C GLU A 489 -4.76 9.81 2.58
N SER A 490 -5.59 9.02 1.89
CA SER A 490 -5.14 7.92 1.02
C SER A 490 -4.36 8.42 -0.20
N ILE A 491 -4.86 9.46 -0.87
CA ILE A 491 -4.13 10.12 -1.97
C ILE A 491 -2.82 10.76 -1.47
N GLN A 492 -2.84 11.41 -0.30
CA GLN A 492 -1.65 12.00 0.30
C GLN A 492 -0.58 10.92 0.56
N LYS A 493 -0.98 9.78 1.13
CA LYS A 493 -0.11 8.64 1.39
C LYS A 493 0.47 8.05 0.10
N VAL A 494 -0.34 7.93 -0.96
CA VAL A 494 0.16 7.49 -2.28
C VAL A 494 1.24 8.43 -2.80
N ARG A 495 1.04 9.75 -2.71
CA ARG A 495 2.04 10.73 -3.13
C ARG A 495 3.34 10.59 -2.33
N ASP A 496 3.25 10.53 -1.01
CA ASP A 496 4.44 10.51 -0.14
C ASP A 496 5.28 9.25 -0.38
N LEU A 497 4.63 8.09 -0.52
CA LEU A 497 5.32 6.83 -0.87
C LEU A 497 5.90 6.85 -2.29
N ALA A 498 5.22 7.51 -3.24
CA ALA A 498 5.73 7.64 -4.60
C ALA A 498 6.97 8.54 -4.66
N ASP A 499 6.96 9.66 -3.94
CA ASP A 499 8.10 10.57 -3.84
C ASP A 499 9.30 9.87 -3.13
N GLU A 500 9.06 9.12 -2.05
CA GLU A 500 10.08 8.30 -1.37
C GLU A 500 10.69 7.20 -2.27
N ALA A 501 9.88 6.60 -3.13
CA ALA A 501 10.33 5.55 -4.05
C ALA A 501 11.11 6.07 -5.27
N THR A 502 11.10 7.38 -5.51
CA THR A 502 11.81 8.01 -6.63
C THR A 502 13.18 8.52 -6.23
N ASP A 503 14.14 8.44 -7.15
CA ASP A 503 15.46 9.05 -6.94
C ASP A 503 15.34 10.57 -6.82
N SER A 504 15.82 11.15 -5.71
CA SER A 504 15.69 12.57 -5.39
C SER A 504 16.30 13.48 -6.46
N ALA A 505 17.46 13.13 -7.02
CA ALA A 505 18.09 13.94 -8.07
C ALA A 505 17.28 13.91 -9.38
N ALA A 506 16.80 12.72 -9.78
CA ALA A 506 15.91 12.57 -10.93
C ALA A 506 14.58 13.31 -10.72
N PHE A 507 14.00 13.22 -9.52
CA PHE A 507 12.78 13.93 -9.15
C PHE A 507 12.94 15.45 -9.28
N ILE A 508 14.03 16.01 -8.76
CA ILE A 508 14.30 17.46 -8.84
C ILE A 508 14.54 17.87 -10.30
N LYS A 509 15.24 17.06 -11.10
CA LYS A 509 15.48 17.31 -12.54
C LYS A 509 14.17 17.29 -13.34
N ALA A 510 13.30 16.32 -13.09
CA ALA A 510 11.98 16.23 -13.72
C ALA A 510 11.10 17.42 -13.29
N SER A 511 11.11 17.79 -12.01
CA SER A 511 10.41 18.96 -11.48
C SER A 511 10.89 20.27 -12.12
N GLU A 512 12.20 20.47 -12.26
CA GLU A 512 12.78 21.62 -12.96
C GLU A 512 12.29 21.70 -14.42
N THR A 513 12.23 20.56 -15.10
CA THR A 513 11.78 20.47 -16.50
C THR A 513 10.29 20.80 -16.62
N LEU A 514 9.46 20.31 -15.71
CA LEU A 514 8.03 20.59 -15.69
C LEU A 514 7.74 22.06 -15.31
N ILE A 515 8.51 22.66 -14.38
CA ILE A 515 8.43 24.09 -14.06
C ILE A 515 8.75 24.95 -15.29
N LYS A 516 9.75 24.57 -16.11
CA LYS A 516 10.03 25.25 -17.40
C LYS A 516 8.85 25.11 -18.36
N GLY A 517 8.21 23.94 -18.40
CA GLY A 517 6.98 23.71 -19.18
C GLY A 517 5.86 24.67 -18.77
N HIS A 518 5.55 24.76 -17.47
CA HIS A 518 4.55 25.71 -16.96
C HIS A 518 4.94 27.17 -17.18
N THR A 519 6.23 27.50 -17.12
CA THR A 519 6.74 28.84 -17.47
C THR A 519 6.40 29.20 -18.92
N ASN A 520 6.62 28.27 -19.86
CA ASN A 520 6.27 28.48 -21.26
C ASN A 520 4.76 28.65 -21.46
N ASN A 521 3.94 27.91 -20.70
CA ASN A 521 2.49 28.07 -20.73
C ASN A 521 2.04 29.42 -20.14
N CYS A 522 2.72 29.95 -19.12
CA CYS A 522 2.51 31.31 -18.63
C CYS A 522 2.82 32.34 -19.72
N GLU A 523 3.94 32.21 -20.43
CA GLU A 523 4.29 33.09 -21.57
C GLU A 523 3.24 33.01 -22.70
N ALA A 524 2.75 31.81 -23.00
CA ALA A 524 1.65 31.62 -23.93
C ALA A 524 0.37 32.33 -23.44
N SER A 525 0.03 32.21 -22.16
CA SER A 525 -1.14 32.84 -21.52
C SER A 525 -1.06 34.37 -21.55
N ILE A 526 0.14 34.94 -21.43
CA ILE A 526 0.39 36.39 -21.60
C ILE A 526 0.13 36.78 -23.06
N SER A 527 0.59 35.97 -24.00
CA SER A 527 0.45 36.22 -25.44
C SER A 527 -1.00 36.07 -25.93
N THR A 528 -1.75 35.10 -25.39
CA THR A 528 -3.16 34.83 -25.72
C THR A 528 -4.15 35.62 -24.85
N ASN A 529 -3.65 36.36 -23.85
CA ASN A 529 -4.44 37.13 -22.90
C ASN A 529 -5.47 36.27 -22.13
N GLU A 530 -4.97 35.17 -21.54
CA GLU A 530 -5.74 34.19 -20.75
C GLU A 530 -5.32 34.22 -19.26
N PRO A 531 -5.89 35.12 -18.43
CA PRO A 531 -5.52 35.27 -17.02
C PRO A 531 -5.67 34.01 -16.18
N GLN A 532 -6.71 33.21 -16.42
CA GLN A 532 -6.95 32.00 -15.65
C GLN A 532 -5.83 30.96 -15.88
N SER A 533 -5.42 30.79 -17.15
CA SER A 533 -4.31 29.91 -17.50
C SER A 533 -2.99 30.38 -16.85
N MET A 534 -2.75 31.68 -16.76
CA MET A 534 -1.60 32.24 -16.03
C MET A 534 -1.62 31.83 -14.54
N VAL A 535 -2.77 31.94 -13.88
CA VAL A 535 -2.96 31.59 -12.47
C VAL A 535 -2.76 30.10 -12.23
N ASP A 536 -3.32 29.26 -13.11
CA ASP A 536 -3.26 27.80 -13.00
C ASP A 536 -1.81 27.30 -13.15
N ASN A 537 -1.08 27.79 -14.16
CA ASN A 537 0.32 27.42 -14.38
C ASN A 537 1.24 27.96 -13.28
N THR A 538 1.00 29.17 -12.78
CA THR A 538 1.75 29.74 -11.64
C THR A 538 1.56 28.89 -10.38
N SER A 539 0.32 28.45 -10.13
CA SER A 539 0.01 27.57 -9.00
C SER A 539 0.73 26.23 -9.11
N ALA A 540 0.80 25.66 -10.32
CA ALA A 540 1.55 24.44 -10.58
C ALA A 540 3.06 24.61 -10.30
N ILE A 541 3.67 25.72 -10.75
CA ILE A 541 5.07 26.06 -10.47
C ILE A 541 5.32 26.12 -8.95
N ALA A 542 4.49 26.85 -8.22
CA ALA A 542 4.64 27.01 -6.78
C ALA A 542 4.53 25.67 -6.03
N ARG A 543 3.59 24.80 -6.41
CA ARG A 543 3.45 23.47 -5.81
C ARG A 543 4.65 22.56 -6.10
N LEU A 544 5.16 22.59 -7.33
CA LEU A 544 6.38 21.86 -7.70
C LEU A 544 7.60 22.37 -6.92
N ALA A 545 7.78 23.68 -6.80
CA ALA A 545 8.85 24.27 -6.01
C ALA A 545 8.78 23.83 -4.53
N ASN A 546 7.59 23.81 -3.94
CA ASN A 546 7.40 23.32 -2.57
C ASN A 546 7.68 21.82 -2.42
N ARG A 547 7.30 20.99 -3.40
CA ARG A 547 7.66 19.56 -3.39
C ARG A 547 9.17 19.35 -3.50
N VAL A 548 9.87 20.12 -4.33
CA VAL A 548 11.34 20.12 -4.40
C VAL A 548 11.97 20.49 -3.05
N LEU A 549 11.41 21.47 -2.34
CA LEU A 549 11.87 21.83 -0.98
C LEU A 549 11.69 20.68 0.00
N MET A 550 10.56 19.96 -0.06
CA MET A 550 10.32 18.81 0.82
C MET A 550 11.35 17.71 0.59
N VAL A 551 11.61 17.34 -0.67
CA VAL A 551 12.62 16.32 -1.02
C VAL A 551 14.02 16.77 -0.59
N ALA A 552 14.39 18.02 -0.85
CA ALA A 552 15.71 18.55 -0.45
C ALA A 552 15.92 18.55 1.07
N LYS A 553 14.89 18.94 1.85
CA LYS A 553 14.96 18.88 3.31
C LYS A 553 15.08 17.44 3.81
N GLN A 554 14.32 16.51 3.24
CA GLN A 554 14.42 15.10 3.58
C GLN A 554 15.83 14.54 3.31
N GLU A 555 16.46 14.90 2.19
CA GLU A 555 17.84 14.51 1.87
C GLU A 555 18.85 15.10 2.87
N ALA A 556 18.65 16.35 3.29
CA ALA A 556 19.50 16.97 4.31
C ALA A 556 19.33 16.28 5.68
N GLU A 557 18.10 15.92 6.07
CA GLU A 557 17.82 15.20 7.31
C GLU A 557 18.37 13.76 7.31
N ASN A 558 18.45 13.13 6.14
CA ASN A 558 18.99 11.79 5.96
C ASN A 558 20.53 11.74 5.91
N SER A 559 21.22 12.89 5.89
CA SER A 559 22.67 12.97 5.72
C SER A 559 23.39 13.33 7.01
N GLU A 560 24.47 12.61 7.30
CA GLU A 560 25.38 12.92 8.41
C GLU A 560 26.53 13.87 8.01
N ASP A 561 26.68 14.21 6.72
CA ASP A 561 27.74 15.12 6.23
C ASP A 561 27.34 16.60 6.43
N PRO A 562 28.00 17.35 7.34
CA PRO A 562 27.66 18.75 7.59
C PRO A 562 27.86 19.65 6.35
N GLY A 563 28.79 19.29 5.45
CA GLY A 563 29.06 20.05 4.23
C GLY A 563 27.92 19.94 3.23
N PHE A 564 27.44 18.72 3.00
CA PHE A 564 26.24 18.45 2.19
C PHE A 564 25.00 19.13 2.78
N VAL A 565 24.73 18.92 4.08
CA VAL A 565 23.56 19.50 4.76
C VAL A 565 23.52 21.02 4.63
N SER A 566 24.64 21.70 4.86
CA SER A 566 24.73 23.16 4.73
C SER A 566 24.46 23.64 3.30
N LYS A 567 25.01 22.96 2.29
CA LYS A 567 24.78 23.31 0.87
C LYS A 567 23.32 23.13 0.47
N VAL A 568 22.70 22.01 0.85
CA VAL A 568 21.30 21.71 0.52
C VAL A 568 20.35 22.69 1.21
N ASN A 569 20.59 23.01 2.49
CA ASN A 569 19.78 23.99 3.22
C ASN A 569 19.91 25.40 2.62
N TYR A 570 21.12 25.84 2.28
CA TYR A 570 21.33 27.14 1.64
C TYR A 570 20.58 27.25 0.30
N ALA A 571 20.66 26.22 -0.55
CA ALA A 571 19.93 26.19 -1.81
C ALA A 571 18.40 26.16 -1.58
N SER A 572 17.95 25.42 -0.57
CA SER A 572 16.54 25.35 -0.19
C SER A 572 16.00 26.68 0.31
N ASP A 573 16.75 27.42 1.13
CA ASP A 573 16.36 28.76 1.60
C ASP A 573 16.21 29.74 0.43
N MET A 574 17.09 29.63 -0.57
CA MET A 574 17.02 30.47 -1.76
C MET A 574 15.79 30.16 -2.61
N LEU A 575 15.46 28.88 -2.78
CA LEU A 575 14.23 28.48 -3.45
C LEU A 575 13.01 28.96 -2.67
N GLN A 576 12.96 28.74 -1.36
CA GLN A 576 11.86 29.18 -0.50
C GLN A 576 11.62 30.70 -0.58
N GLY A 577 12.70 31.50 -0.58
CA GLY A 577 12.61 32.96 -0.72
C GLY A 577 12.12 33.45 -2.09
N SER A 578 12.22 32.62 -3.14
CA SER A 578 11.84 32.98 -4.51
C SER A 578 10.37 32.73 -4.87
N VAL A 579 9.68 31.83 -4.15
CA VAL A 579 8.30 31.40 -4.47
C VAL A 579 7.30 32.55 -4.32
N THR A 580 7.29 33.23 -3.18
CA THR A 580 6.30 34.29 -2.90
C THR A 580 6.39 35.47 -3.86
N PRO A 581 7.58 36.04 -4.15
CA PRO A 581 7.73 37.10 -5.15
C PRO A 581 7.23 36.67 -6.54
N MET A 582 7.57 35.45 -6.99
CA MET A 582 7.15 34.93 -8.28
C MET A 582 5.62 34.84 -8.39
N VAL A 583 4.94 34.32 -7.36
CA VAL A 583 3.47 34.22 -7.34
C VAL A 583 2.81 35.60 -7.33
N GLN A 584 3.35 36.55 -6.56
CA GLN A 584 2.80 37.90 -6.47
C GLN A 584 2.94 38.65 -7.81
N ASP A 585 4.09 38.53 -8.47
CA ASP A 585 4.30 39.15 -9.78
C ASP A 585 3.44 38.49 -10.87
N ALA A 586 3.28 37.17 -10.83
CA ALA A 586 2.36 36.46 -11.73
C ALA A 586 0.90 36.92 -11.54
N LYS A 587 0.48 37.16 -10.29
CA LYS A 587 -0.85 37.73 -9.99
C LYS A 587 -1.01 39.12 -10.60
N ASN A 588 0.01 39.98 -10.53
CA ASN A 588 -0.01 41.29 -11.17
C ASN A 588 -0.17 41.17 -12.70
N VAL A 589 0.51 40.20 -13.32
CA VAL A 589 0.36 39.89 -14.75
C VAL A 589 -1.04 39.37 -15.08
N ALA A 590 -1.63 38.51 -14.25
CA ALA A 590 -2.99 38.02 -14.47
C ALA A 590 -4.03 39.15 -14.39
N VAL A 591 -3.83 40.13 -13.50
CA VAL A 591 -4.71 41.31 -13.38
C VAL A 591 -4.55 42.26 -14.57
N ALA A 592 -3.33 42.44 -15.06
CA ALA A 592 -3.02 43.34 -16.18
C ALA A 592 -2.05 42.69 -17.19
N PRO A 593 -2.52 41.77 -18.07
CA PRO A 593 -1.62 41.01 -18.96
C PRO A 593 -0.90 41.88 -20.00
N GLN A 594 -1.44 43.06 -20.28
CA GLN A 594 -0.88 44.03 -21.23
C GLN A 594 0.17 44.97 -20.58
N ASP A 595 0.35 44.91 -19.25
CA ASP A 595 1.38 45.71 -18.58
C ASP A 595 2.76 45.07 -18.75
N HIS A 596 3.55 45.62 -19.67
CA HIS A 596 4.92 45.19 -19.93
C HIS A 596 5.84 45.25 -18.70
N ASN A 597 5.60 46.16 -17.75
CA ASN A 597 6.40 46.23 -16.52
C ASN A 597 6.07 45.06 -15.58
N ALA A 598 4.79 44.72 -15.42
CA ALA A 598 4.36 43.56 -14.64
C ALA A 598 4.94 42.26 -15.23
N VAL A 599 4.85 42.11 -16.56
CA VAL A 599 5.41 40.95 -17.28
C VAL A 599 6.93 40.84 -17.09
N SER A 600 7.66 41.96 -17.18
CA SER A 600 9.11 41.99 -16.99
C SER A 600 9.53 41.60 -15.55
N ARG A 601 8.78 42.06 -14.54
CA ARG A 601 9.01 41.69 -13.14
C ARG A 601 8.77 40.21 -12.91
N TRP A 602 7.66 39.68 -13.42
CA TRP A 602 7.36 38.25 -13.35
C TRP A 602 8.42 37.39 -14.04
N ARG A 603 8.88 37.75 -15.24
CA ARG A 603 9.98 37.04 -15.91
C ARG A 603 11.24 37.00 -15.06
N SER A 604 11.57 38.11 -14.39
CA SER A 604 12.74 38.23 -13.54
C SER A 604 12.62 37.36 -12.28
N SER A 605 11.49 37.41 -11.58
CA SER A 605 11.23 36.59 -10.39
C SER A 605 11.10 35.10 -10.72
N ASN A 606 10.49 34.75 -11.84
CA ASN A 606 10.40 33.37 -12.32
C ASN A 606 11.77 32.81 -12.74
N ALA A 607 12.62 33.61 -13.38
CA ALA A 607 14.00 33.22 -13.68
C ALA A 607 14.81 32.99 -12.39
N ALA A 608 14.63 33.82 -11.36
CA ALA A 608 15.26 33.62 -10.05
C ALA A 608 14.82 32.29 -9.40
N LEU A 609 13.52 31.96 -9.47
CA LEU A 609 12.99 30.69 -8.99
C LEU A 609 13.57 29.49 -9.75
N LEU A 610 13.61 29.55 -11.09
CA LEU A 610 14.22 28.50 -11.91
C LEU A 610 15.69 28.27 -11.58
N ASN A 611 16.46 29.36 -11.39
CA ASN A 611 17.85 29.27 -10.97
C ASN A 611 17.98 28.61 -9.60
N ALA A 612 17.12 28.98 -8.64
CA ALA A 612 17.13 28.39 -7.31
C ALA A 612 16.80 26.88 -7.32
N VAL A 613 15.82 26.44 -8.11
CA VAL A 613 15.55 25.00 -8.32
C VAL A 613 16.78 24.28 -8.89
N GLY A 614 17.46 24.90 -9.87
CA GLY A 614 18.69 24.35 -10.45
C GLY A 614 19.89 24.32 -9.49
N GLU A 615 19.97 25.24 -8.52
CA GLU A 615 20.95 25.17 -7.42
C GLU A 615 20.61 24.03 -6.45
N VAL A 616 19.34 23.83 -6.09
CA VAL A 616 18.91 22.68 -5.26
C VAL A 616 19.28 21.36 -5.93
N ARG A 617 19.04 21.24 -7.24
CA ARG A 617 19.44 20.05 -8.02
C ARG A 617 20.95 19.78 -7.90
N ARG A 618 21.78 20.81 -8.09
CA ARG A 618 23.24 20.71 -7.99
C ARG A 618 23.72 20.39 -6.57
N ALA A 619 23.02 20.89 -5.54
CA ALA A 619 23.35 20.63 -4.15
C ALA A 619 23.06 19.17 -3.75
N VAL A 620 21.98 18.58 -4.26
CA VAL A 620 21.57 17.19 -3.97
C VAL A 620 22.38 16.16 -4.79
N MET A 621 22.86 16.52 -5.97
CA MET A 621 23.69 15.62 -6.78
C MET A 621 25.10 15.46 -6.20
N VAL A 622 25.37 14.30 -5.56
CA VAL A 622 26.69 13.94 -4.99
C VAL A 622 27.76 13.71 -6.06
N TYR A 623 27.36 13.37 -7.29
CA TYR A 623 28.25 13.24 -8.45
C TYR A 623 27.75 14.14 -9.59
N PRO A 624 28.57 15.08 -10.11
CA PRO A 624 28.21 15.77 -11.34
C PRO A 624 28.08 14.75 -12.49
N GLU A 625 27.17 15.00 -13.44
CA GLU A 625 26.99 14.21 -14.69
C GLU A 625 28.25 14.18 -15.61
N GLU A 626 29.42 14.62 -15.14
CA GLU A 626 30.67 14.48 -15.86
C GLU A 626 31.20 13.06 -15.70
N GLU A 627 31.35 12.34 -16.82
CA GLU A 627 32.05 11.07 -16.88
C GLU A 627 33.35 11.16 -16.06
N PRO A 628 33.66 10.19 -15.18
CA PRO A 628 34.94 10.21 -14.50
C PRO A 628 36.03 10.16 -15.57
N ILE A 629 36.75 11.27 -15.74
CA ILE A 629 38.01 11.30 -16.48
C ILE A 629 38.91 10.33 -15.72
N VAL A 630 38.96 9.07 -16.16
CA VAL A 630 39.91 8.10 -15.65
C VAL A 630 41.27 8.69 -15.94
N PRO A 631 42.05 9.13 -14.92
CA PRO A 631 43.39 9.62 -15.20
C PRO A 631 44.16 8.46 -15.85
N PRO A 632 44.97 8.72 -16.90
CA PRO A 632 45.74 7.68 -17.54
C PRO A 632 46.57 6.94 -16.47
N PRO A 633 46.67 5.61 -16.55
CA PRO A 633 47.33 4.81 -15.52
C PRO A 633 48.74 5.37 -15.27
N PRO A 634 49.16 5.50 -14.00
CA PRO A 634 50.45 6.07 -13.66
C PRO A 634 51.58 5.27 -14.31
N ASN A 635 52.54 5.99 -14.89
CA ASN A 635 53.67 5.40 -15.58
C ASN A 635 54.52 4.58 -14.57
N MET A 636 54.46 3.25 -14.67
CA MET A 636 55.11 2.33 -13.73
C MET A 636 56.64 2.36 -13.76
N ALA A 637 57.25 3.22 -14.58
CA ALA A 637 58.70 3.35 -14.72
C ALA A 637 59.41 3.96 -13.49
N ASN A 638 58.68 4.55 -12.53
CA ASN A 638 59.28 5.29 -11.39
C ASN A 638 58.94 4.73 -10.00
N LEU A 639 58.49 3.48 -9.88
CA LEU A 639 58.31 2.84 -8.57
C LEU A 639 59.66 2.41 -7.97
N THR A 640 60.24 3.25 -7.10
CA THR A 640 61.36 2.88 -6.23
C THR A 640 60.83 2.40 -4.87
N LEU A 641 61.02 1.11 -4.58
CA LEU A 641 60.75 0.50 -3.27
C LEU A 641 61.84 0.92 -2.27
N ASN A 642 61.78 2.14 -1.73
CA ASN A 642 62.40 2.50 -0.45
C ASN A 642 62.13 3.98 -0.09
N ALA A 643 60.97 4.25 0.51
CA ALA A 643 60.76 5.43 1.35
C ALA A 643 59.56 5.20 2.27
N ALA A 644 59.80 5.10 3.58
CA ALA A 644 58.74 5.08 4.58
C ALA A 644 58.20 6.50 4.80
N PRO A 645 56.88 6.75 4.69
CA PRO A 645 56.31 8.06 5.02
C PRO A 645 56.26 8.27 6.55
N PRO A 646 56.47 9.51 7.05
CA PRO A 646 56.38 9.81 8.47
C PRO A 646 54.93 9.78 8.98
N ARG A 647 54.78 9.36 10.24
CA ARG A 647 53.50 9.19 10.95
C ARG A 647 52.76 10.53 11.14
N PRO A 648 51.44 10.62 10.88
CA PRO A 648 50.66 11.83 11.15
C PRO A 648 50.44 12.05 12.67
N PRO A 649 50.30 13.31 13.14
CA PRO A 649 50.04 13.62 14.54
C PRO A 649 48.57 13.35 14.95
N GLN A 650 48.36 13.07 16.24
CA GLN A 650 47.08 12.69 16.83
C GLN A 650 46.06 13.85 16.91
N PRO A 651 44.74 13.57 16.92
CA PRO A 651 43.70 14.60 16.95
C PRO A 651 43.54 15.26 18.32
N VAL A 652 43.34 16.58 18.32
CA VAL A 652 42.92 17.38 19.47
C VAL A 652 41.39 17.31 19.62
N GLN A 653 40.88 17.20 20.85
CA GLN A 653 39.45 17.11 21.16
C GLN A 653 38.69 18.41 20.80
N PRO A 654 37.45 18.33 20.27
CA PRO A 654 36.60 19.49 20.08
C PRO A 654 35.88 19.92 21.38
N PRO A 655 35.59 21.22 21.57
CA PRO A 655 34.80 21.70 22.70
C PRO A 655 33.29 21.40 22.52
N GLN A 656 32.60 21.30 23.66
CA GLN A 656 31.19 20.90 23.78
C GLN A 656 30.19 21.90 23.16
N PRO A 657 29.03 21.43 22.66
CA PRO A 657 28.00 22.28 22.08
C PRO A 657 27.16 23.01 23.14
N VAL A 658 26.99 24.31 22.94
CA VAL A 658 26.01 25.15 23.64
C VAL A 658 24.66 24.99 22.95
N LYS A 659 23.62 24.66 23.72
CA LYS A 659 22.23 24.54 23.25
C LYS A 659 21.62 25.92 23.05
N SER A 660 21.02 26.16 21.88
CA SER A 660 20.02 27.22 21.67
C SER A 660 18.72 26.59 21.14
N PRO A 661 17.55 26.92 21.70
CA PRO A 661 16.26 26.39 21.27
C PRO A 661 15.69 27.28 20.17
N ILE A 662 15.37 26.70 19.01
CA ILE A 662 14.49 27.31 18.02
C ILE A 662 13.45 26.24 17.68
N ASP A 663 12.28 26.38 18.30
CA ASP A 663 11.04 25.76 17.82
C ASP A 663 10.67 26.45 16.50
N ILE A 664 10.57 25.68 15.42
CA ILE A 664 10.04 26.16 14.14
C ILE A 664 8.66 25.51 13.98
N ASP A 665 7.63 26.33 14.16
CA ASP A 665 6.22 25.97 14.04
C ASP A 665 5.82 25.54 12.61
N ASP A 666 4.91 24.57 12.56
CA ASP A 666 4.22 23.94 11.42
C ASP A 666 3.29 24.85 10.57
N GLU A 667 3.45 26.17 10.61
CA GLU A 667 2.50 27.10 9.96
C GLU A 667 2.81 27.43 8.49
N ILE A 668 4.03 27.21 8.00
CA ILE A 668 4.43 27.61 6.62
C ILE A 668 4.01 26.59 5.55
N PHE A 669 3.76 25.33 5.92
CA PHE A 669 3.34 24.27 4.99
C PHE A 669 1.84 24.33 4.63
N LYS A 670 1.10 25.34 5.10
CA LYS A 670 -0.35 25.51 4.91
C LYS A 670 -0.72 26.71 4.01
N LEU A 671 0.12 27.06 3.04
CA LEU A 671 -0.24 28.06 2.02
C LEU A 671 -1.37 27.53 1.12
N ASP A 672 -2.60 27.89 1.48
CA ASP A 672 -3.80 27.62 0.68
C ASP A 672 -3.88 28.64 -0.47
N PHE A 673 -3.35 28.24 -1.63
CA PHE A 673 -3.33 29.07 -2.83
C PHE A 673 -4.73 29.52 -3.28
N ASN A 674 -5.81 28.81 -2.89
CA ASN A 674 -7.17 29.27 -3.21
C ASN A 674 -7.51 30.58 -2.46
N LYS A 675 -7.02 30.76 -1.23
CA LYS A 675 -7.23 32.00 -0.47
C LYS A 675 -6.42 33.18 -1.03
N ILE A 676 -5.34 32.92 -1.78
CA ILE A 676 -4.52 33.95 -2.41
C ILE A 676 -5.25 34.55 -3.63
N PHE A 677 -6.13 33.79 -4.27
CA PHE A 677 -6.87 34.20 -5.48
C PHE A 677 -8.37 34.51 -5.25
N GLU A 678 -8.91 34.29 -4.05
CA GLU A 678 -10.27 34.71 -3.67
C GLU A 678 -10.29 36.14 -3.07
N GLN A 679 -11.27 36.96 -3.46
CA GLN A 679 -11.56 38.26 -2.83
C GLN A 679 -12.43 38.03 -1.57
N PRO A 680 -12.16 38.65 -0.40
CA PRO A 680 -12.94 38.36 0.80
C PRO A 680 -14.15 39.29 0.94
N GLU A 681 -15.35 38.72 1.01
CA GLU A 681 -16.47 39.30 1.78
C GLU A 681 -16.37 38.83 3.24
N LYS A 682 -16.53 39.77 4.18
CA LYS A 682 -16.35 39.59 5.63
C LYS A 682 -17.53 38.86 6.27
N PRO A 683 -17.28 37.93 7.22
CA PRO A 683 -18.22 37.64 8.30
C PRO A 683 -17.74 38.17 9.66
N ILE A 684 -18.72 38.60 10.45
CA ILE A 684 -18.65 39.25 11.77
C ILE A 684 -18.27 38.23 12.86
N ALA A 685 -17.34 38.62 13.74
CA ALA A 685 -16.83 37.79 14.84
C ALA A 685 -17.75 37.76 16.09
N SER A 686 -17.70 36.66 16.84
CA SER A 686 -18.19 36.53 18.22
C SER A 686 -17.24 35.61 19.02
N PRO A 687 -17.10 35.77 20.35
CA PRO A 687 -15.83 35.55 21.06
C PRO A 687 -15.67 34.15 21.68
N GLN A 688 -14.43 33.64 21.65
CA GLN A 688 -14.00 32.41 22.33
C GLN A 688 -13.63 32.65 23.82
N PRO A 689 -13.87 31.67 24.72
CA PRO A 689 -13.43 31.71 26.12
C PRO A 689 -12.00 31.17 26.33
N LYS A 690 -11.33 31.73 27.34
CA LYS A 690 -9.91 31.58 27.72
C LYS A 690 -9.54 30.17 28.21
N ILE A 691 -8.41 29.65 27.71
CA ILE A 691 -7.72 28.45 28.20
C ILE A 691 -6.70 28.87 29.28
N ILE A 692 -6.71 28.19 30.42
CA ILE A 692 -5.76 28.31 31.53
C ILE A 692 -4.68 27.23 31.37
N GLN A 693 -3.41 27.62 31.35
CA GLN A 693 -2.24 26.72 31.34
C GLN A 693 -1.92 26.24 32.77
N PRO A 694 -1.56 24.95 33.00
CA PRO A 694 -0.98 24.52 34.26
C PRO A 694 0.56 24.52 34.21
N GLN A 695 1.17 25.16 35.22
CA GLN A 695 2.60 25.19 35.51
C GLN A 695 3.14 23.79 35.88
N ARG A 696 4.39 23.51 35.46
CA ARG A 696 5.19 22.35 35.88
C ARG A 696 5.90 22.66 37.19
N ASP A 697 5.55 21.96 38.26
CA ASP A 697 6.35 21.88 39.49
C ASP A 697 7.13 20.57 39.55
N SER A 698 8.42 20.68 39.84
CA SER A 698 9.41 19.62 40.00
C SER A 698 9.50 19.18 41.46
N ALA A 699 9.17 17.91 41.74
CA ALA A 699 9.41 17.28 43.04
C ALA A 699 10.21 15.96 42.87
N PRO A 700 11.16 15.65 43.77
CA PRO A 700 12.10 14.52 43.63
C PRO A 700 11.51 13.18 44.11
N ALA A 701 11.98 12.09 43.50
CA ALA A 701 11.54 10.71 43.79
C ALA A 701 12.04 10.18 45.17
N PRO A 702 11.23 9.36 45.87
CA PRO A 702 11.63 8.73 47.14
C PRO A 702 12.58 7.53 46.93
N PRO A 703 13.42 7.20 47.93
CA PRO A 703 14.51 6.23 47.79
C PRO A 703 14.06 4.76 47.81
N ARG A 704 14.84 3.91 47.15
CA ARG A 704 14.59 2.47 46.97
C ARG A 704 14.93 1.67 48.25
N PRO A 705 14.12 0.68 48.68
CA PRO A 705 14.42 -0.16 49.84
C PRO A 705 15.60 -1.15 49.60
N PRO A 706 16.30 -1.61 50.66
CA PRO A 706 17.48 -2.47 50.53
C PRO A 706 17.14 -3.95 50.26
N LEU A 707 18.08 -4.65 49.62
CA LEU A 707 18.04 -6.07 49.28
C LEU A 707 18.18 -6.97 50.54
N PRO A 708 17.33 -8.00 50.74
CA PRO A 708 17.59 -9.05 51.72
C PRO A 708 18.53 -10.11 51.15
N GLY A 709 19.66 -10.33 51.81
CA GLY A 709 20.47 -11.53 51.66
C GLY A 709 19.91 -12.68 52.50
N GLY A 710 20.01 -13.91 51.99
CA GLY A 710 19.72 -15.14 52.73
C GLY A 710 19.07 -16.23 51.88
N GLU A 711 19.75 -17.37 51.76
CA GLU A 711 19.32 -18.58 51.06
C GLU A 711 18.10 -19.23 51.74
N SER A 712 16.94 -19.26 51.08
CA SER A 712 15.92 -20.34 51.11
C SER A 712 14.61 -19.88 50.43
N ALA A 713 14.01 -20.77 49.63
CA ALA A 713 12.79 -20.48 48.87
C ALA A 713 11.52 -20.61 49.75
N PRO A 714 10.54 -19.69 49.65
CA PRO A 714 9.25 -19.83 50.32
C PRO A 714 8.33 -20.84 49.59
N PRO A 715 7.46 -21.58 50.31
CA PRO A 715 6.62 -22.63 49.75
C PRO A 715 5.44 -22.08 48.94
N ARG A 716 4.98 -22.87 47.96
CA ARG A 716 3.91 -22.56 47.01
C ARG A 716 2.51 -22.52 47.69
N PRO A 717 1.63 -21.54 47.39
CA PRO A 717 0.23 -21.55 47.85
C PRO A 717 -0.62 -22.62 47.14
N PRO A 718 -1.66 -23.17 47.79
CA PRO A 718 -2.62 -24.09 47.17
C PRO A 718 -3.54 -23.38 46.14
N PRO A 719 -4.17 -24.14 45.21
CA PRO A 719 -4.99 -23.58 44.13
C PRO A 719 -6.33 -23.02 44.66
N PRO A 720 -6.88 -21.96 44.03
CA PRO A 720 -8.17 -21.40 44.44
C PRO A 720 -9.33 -22.32 44.04
N GLU A 721 -10.26 -22.47 44.98
CA GLU A 721 -11.55 -23.15 44.83
C GLU A 721 -12.45 -22.38 43.85
N THR A 722 -13.27 -23.13 43.12
CA THR A 722 -14.34 -22.65 42.26
C THR A 722 -15.47 -22.05 43.11
N ASP A 723 -15.74 -20.75 42.95
CA ASP A 723 -16.97 -20.13 43.42
C ASP A 723 -17.71 -19.55 42.21
N ASP A 724 -18.65 -20.34 41.72
CA ASP A 724 -19.73 -19.94 40.81
C ASP A 724 -20.87 -19.38 41.67
N GLU A 725 -20.86 -18.11 42.10
CA GLU A 725 -22.08 -17.32 42.46
C GLU A 725 -21.68 -15.84 42.60
N ASP A 726 -21.97 -15.00 41.59
CA ASP A 726 -22.20 -13.54 41.73
C ASP A 726 -22.74 -12.93 40.42
N GLU A 727 -23.85 -13.48 39.92
CA GLU A 727 -24.76 -12.72 39.06
C GLU A 727 -25.62 -11.83 39.97
N THR A 728 -25.31 -10.52 40.11
CA THR A 728 -26.31 -9.45 40.45
C THR A 728 -25.78 -8.02 40.57
N VAL A 729 -24.49 -7.69 40.35
CA VAL A 729 -23.97 -6.34 40.68
C VAL A 729 -23.85 -5.34 39.49
N PHE A 730 -24.28 -5.68 38.27
CA PHE A 730 -24.22 -4.71 37.14
C PHE A 730 -25.56 -4.52 36.41
N ASN A 731 -26.57 -4.11 37.16
CA ASN A 731 -27.78 -3.48 36.62
C ASN A 731 -27.85 -2.02 37.07
N GLU A 732 -26.98 -1.15 36.53
CA GLU A 732 -27.21 0.30 36.52
C GLU A 732 -26.35 0.96 35.42
N ALA A 733 -27.02 1.64 34.48
CA ALA A 733 -26.39 2.36 33.37
C ALA A 733 -25.84 3.72 33.85
N PRO A 734 -24.64 4.15 33.44
CA PRO A 734 -24.13 5.47 33.81
C PRO A 734 -24.80 6.59 33.00
N GLN A 735 -25.20 7.66 33.68
CA GLN A 735 -25.84 8.85 33.08
C GLN A 735 -24.84 9.73 32.30
N PRO A 736 -25.31 10.54 31.32
CA PRO A 736 -24.49 11.07 30.22
C PRO A 736 -23.49 12.20 30.55
N ASN A 737 -23.26 12.56 31.82
CA ASN A 737 -22.63 13.84 32.16
C ASN A 737 -21.47 13.77 33.17
N GLN A 738 -20.65 12.72 33.15
CA GLN A 738 -19.38 12.70 33.90
C GLN A 738 -18.15 12.66 32.98
N PRO A 739 -17.09 13.47 33.26
CA PRO A 739 -15.85 13.47 32.49
C PRO A 739 -15.04 12.20 32.77
N ILE A 740 -14.66 11.49 31.71
CA ILE A 740 -13.88 10.25 31.78
C ILE A 740 -12.44 10.58 32.20
N MET A 741 -12.02 10.05 33.35
CA MET A 741 -10.62 10.07 33.79
C MET A 741 -9.75 9.19 32.90
N VAL A 742 -8.70 9.78 32.35
CA VAL A 742 -7.63 9.12 31.58
C VAL A 742 -6.83 8.22 32.52
N ILE A 743 -6.82 6.91 32.26
CA ILE A 743 -5.86 5.99 32.86
C ILE A 743 -4.73 5.81 31.85
N THR A 744 -3.59 6.40 32.18
CA THR A 744 -2.27 6.20 31.57
C THR A 744 -1.76 4.81 31.92
N TYR A 745 -1.39 4.01 30.92
CA TYR A 745 -0.16 3.20 30.84
C TYR A 745 0.11 2.81 29.40
#